data_AF-A0A2I1BSN4-F1
#
_entry.id   AF-A0A2I1BSN4-F1
#
_cell.length_a   1.000
_cell.length_b   1.000
_cell.length_c   1.000
_cell.angle_alpha   90.00
_cell.angle_beta   90.00
_cell.angle_gamma   90.00
#
_symmetry.space_group_name_H-M   'P 1'
#
loop_
_entity.id
_entity.type
_entity.pdbx_description
1 polymer ?
#
loop_
_entity_poly.entity_id
_entity_poly.type
_entity_poly.pdbx_seq_one_letter_code
_entity_poly.pdbx_strand_id
1 'polypeptide(L)'
;MDMHQAEKRASQRLLGSRAPQSSDNELSWTSFLDSKEDPWLYDQLLFGSRTFPVAGYVAIAGECVRQLSESKSECFSMKDLSISSSLVFDSDDKLELHAKLRPQGLDEENRQWYEIEIASRNGGQSIGLCTGLVARDAVLDTKMLQDLTQNGDSHWPVSSDYWYDMVADRGIEYGASQRGLSDISVDFTENKASATIMPMLDTTDSAAHPVFIDHCLQLSMIAACKGQGRLLADLSAITSIQHLVVSNNAWSKLRVNSMVNPGRLQNSTCNFSAVNENGLLILSGQCNLTPIPDLERQTDRKLFSFINWDTDSTYHNLNQFLAPFQSDLDSSVVLERLALLYALRSEDIGAQSQTYSKRILKMIGTRRKGRFGLVPDVSPFVECGPSSRTKLIKLFKTQISETELSSLSLALERCLTDNTPFSGSDSERQLLLDQLHPLVRNSGTLCESLRLLAYKNPKLKVLELGSGAKDSTNLLLKALRTQFDEPLYSSYLSASTSLDSTTNLKESLRENGNVQPLIFNAEKRIEEQGLKPGTHDLIIITDFAALGSNATIGAKNLKQLISPQGHVVLLEGVPEPEWLLVLKDYITKESPNASTGSKTKSSFEDVYAALTENGFVFGNQDNDSTPAPKVFARVKQPVPETSSEITVVGPAYHLPLIREIEKTFGDHNIKCVKSTIDGDIPPSRDIMVFVDFDEPYLYNITEAELSRFVKLVSGMKGKMIWVTPSAQIYCKNPNSSMILGLMRTIRSEFKKDITTVELDPKRTMNVSLSKSLLKIYEGLSRRSKSKDLDPDYEYAIVDGEIKIPRLQWTTAEAEYANLAARPAENDSGSQNFSPMTAMDPESVRWRTGGLGRMISTWMVENGARNIIFFSRSAKEGSETTPFFDRLRAQGCTVTPFVGSVTNQPDVEEAIKQATAPIAGVIQMSAVMRDNLMSQMTFDEWQTCVQPKVQGTWNLHHATLSADLDFFLLFSSICGITGQWGQGNYNAANSFLDAFVNYRHGQNLPASVIDIGFMGSIGMAVKSGALMKNLKRSGYYFLNERHLIDALTISFAHSRPGGDQLMHRSQLGLGIRSRKPMAAPTCRVAWKKDSRMAISHHFEPIGGSEH
;
A
#
# COMPACT_ATOMS: atom_id res chain seq x y z
N MET A 1 -6.68 -18.17 -62.05
CA MET A 1 -6.41 -16.73 -61.84
C MET A 1 -4.95 -16.51 -62.14
N ASP A 2 -4.61 -15.50 -62.93
CA ASP A 2 -3.21 -15.23 -63.26
C ASP A 2 -2.44 -14.78 -62.03
N MET A 3 -1.20 -15.25 -61.91
CA MET A 3 -0.25 -14.78 -60.90
C MET A 3 -0.10 -13.25 -60.99
N HIS A 4 -0.08 -12.72 -62.22
CA HIS A 4 -0.01 -11.29 -62.52
C HIS A 4 -1.27 -10.48 -62.10
N GLN A 5 -2.40 -11.14 -61.84
CA GLN A 5 -3.59 -10.51 -61.22
C GLN A 5 -3.59 -10.59 -59.70
N ALA A 6 -2.78 -11.48 -59.10
CA ALA A 6 -2.52 -11.50 -57.66
C ALA A 6 -1.45 -10.46 -57.28
N GLU A 7 -0.31 -10.44 -57.98
CA GLU A 7 0.79 -9.47 -57.79
C GLU A 7 0.25 -8.02 -57.75
N LYS A 8 -0.61 -7.69 -58.72
CA LYS A 8 -1.17 -6.35 -58.89
C LYS A 8 -2.21 -5.97 -57.83
N ARG A 9 -2.75 -6.95 -57.07
CA ARG A 9 -3.78 -6.75 -56.04
C ARG A 9 -3.20 -6.48 -54.67
N ALA A 10 -2.06 -7.08 -54.33
CA ALA A 10 -1.45 -6.96 -53.02
C ALA A 10 -0.58 -5.69 -52.88
N SER A 11 0.16 -5.28 -53.92
CA SER A 11 0.83 -3.98 -53.90
C SER A 11 -0.14 -2.78 -53.86
N GLN A 12 -1.39 -3.00 -54.28
CA GLN A 12 -2.47 -2.02 -54.16
C GLN A 12 -3.02 -1.86 -52.74
N ARG A 13 -2.71 -2.77 -51.79
CA ARG A 13 -3.21 -2.68 -50.40
C ARG A 13 -2.46 -1.66 -49.56
N LEU A 14 -1.14 -1.80 -49.43
CA LEU A 14 -0.36 -0.99 -48.48
C LEU A 14 -0.29 0.50 -48.88
N LEU A 15 -0.18 0.81 -50.17
CA LEU A 15 0.05 2.16 -50.69
C LEU A 15 -1.01 2.66 -51.68
N GLY A 16 -1.84 1.78 -52.25
CA GLY A 16 -2.67 2.12 -53.39
C GLY A 16 -1.86 2.36 -54.67
N SER A 17 -2.41 3.20 -55.56
CA SER A 17 -1.79 3.60 -56.83
C SER A 17 -1.45 5.09 -56.86
N ARG A 18 -0.37 5.48 -57.56
CA ARG A 18 0.06 6.89 -57.77
C ARG A 18 -1.14 7.78 -58.13
N ALA A 19 -1.32 8.86 -57.37
CA ALA A 19 -2.48 9.72 -57.42
C ALA A 19 -2.52 10.54 -58.73
N PRO A 20 -3.70 10.80 -59.34
CA PRO A 20 -3.83 11.50 -60.63
C PRO A 20 -3.29 12.93 -60.68
N GLN A 21 -3.00 13.54 -59.53
CA GLN A 21 -2.46 14.90 -59.40
C GLN A 21 -0.92 14.92 -59.29
N SER A 22 -0.26 13.75 -59.38
CA SER A 22 1.21 13.67 -59.36
C SER A 22 1.83 14.43 -60.53
N SER A 23 2.89 15.18 -60.23
CA SER A 23 3.84 15.68 -61.23
C SER A 23 5.10 14.82 -61.22
N ASP A 24 6.12 15.20 -61.99
CA ASP A 24 7.45 14.56 -61.95
C ASP A 24 8.37 15.18 -60.87
N ASN A 25 8.00 16.36 -60.35
CA ASN A 25 8.72 17.05 -59.26
C ASN A 25 8.12 16.75 -57.86
N GLU A 26 6.85 16.37 -57.80
CA GLU A 26 6.21 15.82 -56.60
C GLU A 26 5.29 14.65 -57.02
N LEU A 27 5.75 13.45 -56.68
CA LEU A 27 5.06 12.17 -56.86
C LEU A 27 4.17 11.95 -55.64
N SER A 28 2.93 11.51 -55.79
CA SER A 28 2.03 11.32 -54.65
C SER A 28 1.19 10.03 -54.74
N TRP A 29 0.84 9.50 -53.57
CA TRP A 29 -0.01 8.32 -53.37
C TRP A 29 -1.02 8.59 -52.25
N THR A 30 -2.18 7.94 -52.32
CA THR A 30 -3.12 7.86 -51.20
C THR A 30 -3.43 6.38 -50.95
N SER A 31 -3.15 5.94 -49.72
CA SER A 31 -3.53 4.64 -49.20
C SER A 31 -4.78 4.76 -48.33
N PHE A 32 -5.60 3.71 -48.34
CA PHE A 32 -6.78 3.57 -47.49
C PHE A 32 -6.73 2.20 -46.82
N LEU A 33 -6.16 2.15 -45.62
CA LEU A 33 -6.09 0.90 -44.86
C LEU A 33 -7.40 0.71 -44.08
N ASP A 34 -8.03 -0.46 -44.22
CA ASP A 34 -9.21 -0.86 -43.46
C ASP A 34 -8.77 -1.94 -42.47
N SER A 35 -9.01 -1.71 -41.18
CA SER A 35 -8.67 -2.64 -40.11
C SER A 35 -9.19 -4.07 -40.37
N LYS A 36 -10.35 -4.21 -41.04
CA LYS A 36 -10.98 -5.51 -41.37
C LYS A 36 -10.32 -6.23 -42.53
N GLU A 37 -9.55 -5.55 -43.37
CA GLU A 37 -8.74 -6.15 -44.44
C GLU A 37 -7.25 -6.27 -44.06
N ASP A 38 -6.78 -5.49 -43.09
CA ASP A 38 -5.41 -5.45 -42.56
C ASP A 38 -5.37 -5.81 -41.05
N PRO A 39 -5.52 -7.10 -40.66
CA PRO A 39 -5.63 -7.50 -39.24
C PRO A 39 -4.44 -7.12 -38.36
N TRP A 40 -3.25 -6.92 -38.94
CA TRP A 40 -2.04 -6.50 -38.22
C TRP A 40 -2.16 -5.10 -37.57
N LEU A 41 -3.15 -4.30 -37.98
CA LEU A 41 -3.53 -3.01 -37.36
C LEU A 41 -4.34 -3.17 -36.07
N TYR A 42 -4.91 -4.35 -35.78
CA TYR A 42 -5.55 -4.64 -34.49
C TYR A 42 -4.55 -5.07 -33.42
N ASP A 43 -3.41 -5.64 -33.82
CA ASP A 43 -2.50 -6.40 -32.95
C ASP A 43 -1.40 -5.55 -32.27
N GLN A 44 -1.64 -4.25 -32.08
CA GLN A 44 -0.81 -3.38 -31.22
C GLN A 44 -1.65 -2.30 -30.54
N LEU A 45 -1.62 -2.27 -29.20
CA LEU A 45 -2.20 -1.22 -28.37
C LEU A 45 -1.12 -0.56 -27.51
N LEU A 46 -1.03 0.78 -27.55
CA LEU A 46 -0.21 1.60 -26.66
C LEU A 46 -1.13 2.30 -25.64
N PHE A 47 -0.97 1.98 -24.35
CA PHE A 47 -1.83 2.41 -23.24
C PHE A 47 -3.34 2.19 -23.49
N GLY A 48 -3.68 1.12 -24.21
CA GLY A 48 -5.05 0.76 -24.61
C GLY A 48 -5.55 1.42 -25.90
N SER A 49 -4.91 2.48 -26.38
CA SER A 49 -5.18 3.10 -27.69
C SER A 49 -4.44 2.37 -28.81
N ARG A 50 -5.03 2.29 -30.01
CA ARG A 50 -4.33 1.76 -31.19
C ARG A 50 -3.37 2.81 -31.73
N THR A 51 -2.20 2.38 -32.20
CA THR A 51 -1.20 3.26 -32.81
C THR A 51 -0.65 2.66 -34.08
N PHE A 52 -0.52 3.45 -35.15
CA PHE A 52 0.10 2.98 -36.38
C PHE A 52 1.62 2.79 -36.17
N PRO A 53 2.19 1.60 -36.43
CA PRO A 53 3.59 1.31 -36.13
C PRO A 53 4.54 2.07 -37.05
N VAL A 54 5.72 2.43 -36.51
CA VAL A 54 6.84 3.03 -37.28
C VAL A 54 7.23 2.16 -38.48
N ALA A 55 7.13 0.83 -38.31
CA ALA A 55 7.35 -0.16 -39.35
C ALA A 55 6.42 0.01 -40.57
N GLY A 56 5.21 0.55 -40.38
CA GLY A 56 4.28 0.88 -41.45
C GLY A 56 4.74 2.05 -42.31
N TYR A 57 5.32 3.09 -41.70
CA TYR A 57 5.91 4.23 -42.44
C TYR A 57 7.10 3.79 -43.31
N VAL A 58 7.95 2.90 -42.77
CA VAL A 58 9.06 2.28 -43.50
C VAL A 58 8.55 1.48 -44.70
N ALA A 59 7.56 0.61 -44.50
CA ALA A 59 7.02 -0.22 -45.57
C ALA A 59 6.35 0.62 -46.67
N ILE A 60 5.61 1.67 -46.30
CA ILE A 60 5.03 2.66 -47.22
C ILE A 60 6.11 3.34 -48.07
N ALA A 61 7.16 3.87 -47.43
CA ALA A 61 8.21 4.61 -48.12
C ALA A 61 9.06 3.72 -49.05
N GLY A 62 9.27 2.44 -48.68
CA GLY A 62 9.92 1.44 -49.53
C GLY A 62 9.06 1.05 -50.74
N GLU A 63 7.74 0.90 -50.54
CA GLU A 63 6.78 0.64 -51.62
C GLU A 63 6.67 1.83 -52.59
N CYS A 64 6.76 3.09 -52.10
CA CYS A 64 6.80 4.28 -52.96
C CYS A 64 7.93 4.20 -53.99
N VAL A 65 9.17 3.91 -53.57
CA VAL A 65 10.31 3.81 -54.51
C VAL A 65 10.27 2.54 -55.36
N ARG A 66 9.71 1.43 -54.86
CA ARG A 66 9.51 0.20 -55.66
C ARG A 66 8.58 0.44 -56.85
N GLN A 67 7.57 1.29 -56.71
CA GLN A 67 6.66 1.65 -57.80
C GLN A 67 7.27 2.59 -58.88
N LEU A 68 8.51 3.06 -58.71
CA LEU A 68 9.18 3.97 -59.67
C LEU A 68 9.99 3.26 -60.77
N SER A 69 9.90 1.93 -60.91
CA SER A 69 10.67 1.20 -61.92
C SER A 69 9.93 0.06 -62.59
N GLU A 70 10.19 -0.11 -63.89
CA GLU A 70 9.79 -1.27 -64.69
C GLU A 70 10.61 -2.53 -64.33
N SER A 71 11.82 -2.34 -63.79
CA SER A 71 12.59 -3.41 -63.15
C SER A 71 12.12 -3.59 -61.70
N LYS A 72 11.83 -4.83 -61.28
CA LYS A 72 11.68 -5.15 -59.86
C LYS A 72 13.04 -5.01 -59.17
N SER A 73 13.44 -3.79 -58.76
CA SER A 73 14.51 -3.67 -57.77
C SER A 73 13.96 -4.08 -56.42
N GLU A 74 14.61 -5.08 -55.84
CA GLU A 74 14.20 -5.76 -54.63
C GLU A 74 14.81 -5.14 -53.37
N CYS A 75 15.48 -3.99 -53.48
CA CYS A 75 16.23 -3.36 -52.40
C CYS A 75 15.98 -1.85 -52.32
N PHE A 76 15.94 -1.31 -51.10
CA PHE A 76 15.89 0.13 -50.83
C PHE A 76 16.75 0.53 -49.63
N SER A 77 17.17 1.79 -49.62
CA SER A 77 17.90 2.44 -48.53
C SER A 77 17.14 3.65 -48.01
N MET A 78 17.26 3.96 -46.72
CA MET A 78 16.67 5.12 -46.07
C MET A 78 17.67 5.77 -45.12
N LYS A 79 17.57 7.08 -44.94
CA LYS A 79 18.33 7.83 -43.93
C LYS A 79 17.53 9.02 -43.40
N ASP A 80 17.93 9.50 -42.24
CA ASP A 80 17.38 10.70 -41.60
C ASP A 80 15.83 10.68 -41.46
N LEU A 81 15.25 9.49 -41.25
CA LEU A 81 13.81 9.31 -41.12
C LEU A 81 13.37 9.75 -39.72
N SER A 82 12.53 10.77 -39.64
CA SER A 82 12.00 11.37 -38.40
C SER A 82 10.51 11.08 -38.26
N ILE A 83 10.10 10.56 -37.10
CA ILE A 83 8.70 10.27 -36.77
C ILE A 83 8.18 11.42 -35.90
N SER A 84 7.34 12.27 -36.50
CA SER A 84 6.84 13.52 -35.94
C SER A 84 5.70 13.33 -34.95
N SER A 85 4.88 12.28 -35.15
CA SER A 85 3.70 11.99 -34.34
C SER A 85 3.27 10.52 -34.47
N SER A 86 2.60 10.01 -33.45
CA SER A 86 1.93 8.69 -33.51
C SER A 86 0.48 8.88 -34.00
N LEU A 87 0.07 8.09 -35.00
CA LEU A 87 -1.30 8.10 -35.49
C LEU A 87 -2.17 7.16 -34.64
N VAL A 88 -3.08 7.75 -33.86
CA VAL A 88 -4.10 7.05 -33.07
C VAL A 88 -5.40 6.95 -33.87
N PHE A 89 -6.11 5.82 -33.75
CA PHE A 89 -7.34 5.53 -34.50
C PHE A 89 -8.25 4.51 -33.78
N ASP A 90 -9.54 4.48 -34.12
CA ASP A 90 -10.53 3.57 -33.53
C ASP A 90 -10.74 2.27 -34.34
N SER A 91 -11.51 1.31 -33.79
CA SER A 91 -11.64 -0.04 -34.34
C SER A 91 -12.31 -0.15 -35.71
N ASP A 92 -13.09 0.86 -36.09
CA ASP A 92 -13.92 0.91 -37.30
C ASP A 92 -13.49 2.00 -38.29
N ASP A 93 -12.40 2.72 -37.98
CA ASP A 93 -11.84 3.75 -38.85
C ASP A 93 -11.18 3.17 -40.10
N LYS A 94 -11.26 3.92 -41.21
CA LYS A 94 -10.42 3.75 -42.39
C LYS A 94 -9.31 4.80 -42.37
N LEU A 95 -8.06 4.36 -42.41
CA LEU A 95 -6.89 5.24 -42.36
C LEU A 95 -6.59 5.81 -43.75
N GLU A 96 -6.94 7.08 -44.00
CA GLU A 96 -6.46 7.84 -45.16
C GLU A 96 -5.02 8.30 -44.90
N LEU A 97 -4.05 7.69 -45.59
CA LEU A 97 -2.64 8.05 -45.55
C LEU A 97 -2.20 8.61 -46.90
N HIS A 98 -1.53 9.76 -46.88
CA HIS A 98 -0.89 10.34 -48.05
C HIS A 98 0.62 10.19 -47.96
N ALA A 99 1.25 9.75 -49.04
CA ALA A 99 2.70 9.73 -49.18
C ALA A 99 3.13 10.59 -50.38
N LYS A 100 4.22 11.34 -50.23
CA LYS A 100 4.83 12.17 -51.28
C LYS A 100 6.31 11.86 -51.44
N LEU A 101 6.78 11.73 -52.67
CA LEU A 101 8.22 11.71 -52.99
C LEU A 101 8.61 12.93 -53.84
N ARG A 102 9.68 13.63 -53.44
CA ARG A 102 10.32 14.71 -54.22
C ARG A 102 11.75 14.30 -54.57
N PRO A 103 12.18 14.30 -55.84
CA PRO A 103 13.54 13.94 -56.21
C PRO A 103 14.55 14.95 -55.66
N GLN A 104 15.63 14.45 -55.08
CA GLN A 104 16.78 15.23 -54.61
C GLN A 104 17.93 15.16 -55.64
N GLY A 105 19.11 15.68 -55.29
CA GLY A 105 20.32 15.43 -56.09
C GLY A 105 20.71 13.96 -56.14
N LEU A 106 21.47 13.58 -57.17
CA LEU A 106 22.25 12.33 -57.16
C LEU A 106 23.37 12.44 -56.12
N ASP A 107 23.69 11.34 -55.44
CA ASP A 107 24.87 11.26 -54.58
C ASP A 107 26.16 10.91 -55.33
N GLU A 108 27.29 10.81 -54.61
CA GLU A 108 28.62 10.51 -55.17
C GLU A 108 28.69 9.14 -55.87
N GLU A 109 27.75 8.24 -55.59
CA GLU A 109 27.61 6.92 -56.22
C GLU A 109 26.56 6.90 -57.34
N ASN A 110 26.13 8.09 -57.80
CA ASN A 110 25.08 8.30 -58.81
C ASN A 110 23.69 7.78 -58.38
N ARG A 111 23.42 7.58 -57.08
CA ARG A 111 22.12 7.09 -56.60
C ARG A 111 21.12 8.24 -56.44
N GLN A 112 19.91 8.02 -56.95
CA GLN A 112 18.80 8.98 -56.86
C GLN A 112 18.11 8.86 -55.49
N TRP A 113 18.30 9.87 -54.64
CA TRP A 113 17.54 10.04 -53.41
C TRP A 113 16.24 10.79 -53.66
N TYR A 114 15.24 10.52 -52.82
CA TYR A 114 13.98 11.23 -52.75
C TYR A 114 13.71 11.65 -51.30
N GLU A 115 13.21 12.87 -51.11
CA GLU A 115 12.55 13.26 -49.86
C GLU A 115 11.19 12.56 -49.80
N ILE A 116 10.94 11.84 -48.70
CA ILE A 116 9.65 11.24 -48.38
C ILE A 116 8.94 12.08 -47.31
N GLU A 117 7.65 12.33 -47.53
CA GLU A 117 6.72 12.95 -46.57
C GLU A 117 5.47 12.07 -46.48
N ILE A 118 5.12 11.62 -45.27
CA ILE A 118 3.92 10.83 -44.99
C ILE A 118 3.05 11.60 -43.99
N ALA A 119 1.76 11.73 -44.33
CA ALA A 119 0.76 12.40 -43.52
C ALA A 119 -0.55 11.59 -43.45
N SER A 120 -1.33 11.77 -42.39
CA SER A 120 -2.72 11.29 -42.31
C SER A 120 -3.69 12.46 -42.49
N ARG A 121 -4.86 12.18 -43.07
CA ARG A 121 -5.96 13.13 -43.19
C ARG A 121 -7.14 12.68 -42.33
N ASN A 122 -7.58 13.56 -41.42
CA ASN A 122 -8.81 13.36 -40.64
C ASN A 122 -9.55 14.70 -40.50
N GLY A 123 -10.88 14.69 -40.66
CA GLY A 123 -11.73 15.89 -40.56
C GLY A 123 -11.39 17.02 -41.54
N GLY A 124 -10.58 16.77 -42.57
CA GLY A 124 -10.06 17.79 -43.49
C GLY A 124 -8.76 18.48 -43.04
N GLN A 125 -8.26 18.19 -41.83
CA GLN A 125 -6.89 18.57 -41.43
C GLN A 125 -5.89 17.49 -41.85
N SER A 126 -4.63 17.90 -42.08
CA SER A 126 -3.53 17.02 -42.48
C SER A 126 -2.48 17.02 -41.38
N ILE A 127 -2.18 15.84 -40.82
CA ILE A 127 -1.21 15.66 -39.75
C ILE A 127 0.04 15.01 -40.36
N GLY A 128 1.17 15.72 -40.36
CA GLY A 128 2.46 15.16 -40.76
C GLY A 128 2.94 14.12 -39.74
N LEU A 129 3.24 12.91 -40.20
CA LEU A 129 3.57 11.76 -39.35
C LEU A 129 5.04 11.37 -39.44
N CYS A 130 5.61 11.38 -40.65
CA CYS A 130 6.96 10.93 -40.91
C CYS A 130 7.58 11.69 -42.08
N THR A 131 8.85 12.08 -41.97
CA THR A 131 9.64 12.66 -43.06
C THR A 131 11.04 12.05 -43.10
N GLY A 132 11.74 12.12 -44.23
CA GLY A 132 13.13 11.66 -44.34
C GLY A 132 13.61 11.51 -45.78
N LEU A 133 14.67 10.73 -45.97
CA LEU A 133 15.24 10.43 -47.29
C LEU A 133 15.16 8.93 -47.60
N VAL A 134 14.72 8.58 -48.81
CA VAL A 134 14.68 7.20 -49.33
C VAL A 134 15.34 7.14 -50.70
N ALA A 135 16.08 6.06 -50.97
CA ALA A 135 16.70 5.77 -52.26
C ALA A 135 16.42 4.33 -52.69
N ARG A 136 16.46 4.15 -54.01
CA ARG A 136 16.50 2.84 -54.65
C ARG A 136 17.87 2.17 -54.38
N ASP A 137 17.86 0.84 -54.32
CA ASP A 137 19.02 -0.03 -54.17
C ASP A 137 19.69 0.04 -52.77
N ALA A 138 20.43 -1.00 -52.39
CA ALA A 138 20.96 -1.20 -51.04
C ALA A 138 22.47 -0.98 -50.95
N VAL A 139 22.93 -0.18 -49.97
CA VAL A 139 24.35 -0.09 -49.58
C VAL A 139 24.54 -0.76 -48.22
N LEU A 140 25.08 -1.98 -48.25
CA LEU A 140 25.37 -2.76 -47.04
C LEU A 140 26.64 -2.24 -46.36
N ASP A 141 26.52 -1.75 -45.13
CA ASP A 141 27.68 -1.54 -44.26
C ASP A 141 28.19 -2.92 -43.79
N THR A 142 29.20 -3.45 -44.50
CA THR A 142 29.81 -4.74 -44.21
C THR A 142 30.60 -4.76 -42.90
N LYS A 143 30.92 -3.60 -42.31
CA LYS A 143 31.58 -3.51 -41.00
C LYS A 143 30.55 -3.61 -39.88
N MET A 144 29.47 -2.83 -39.96
CA MET A 144 28.32 -2.93 -39.04
C MET A 144 27.77 -4.36 -38.96
N LEU A 145 27.75 -5.06 -40.09
CA LEU A 145 27.34 -6.47 -40.16
C LEU A 145 28.31 -7.42 -39.45
N GLN A 146 29.63 -7.19 -39.51
CA GLN A 146 30.62 -7.99 -38.76
C GLN A 146 30.47 -7.76 -37.25
N ASP A 147 30.29 -6.51 -36.82
CA ASP A 147 30.10 -6.16 -35.40
C ASP A 147 28.78 -6.73 -34.81
N LEU A 148 27.75 -6.93 -35.65
CA LEU A 148 26.46 -7.53 -35.28
C LEU A 148 26.37 -9.06 -35.48
N THR A 149 27.36 -9.69 -36.12
CA THR A 149 27.40 -11.17 -36.33
C THR A 149 28.51 -11.88 -35.57
N GLN A 150 29.45 -11.15 -34.96
CA GLN A 150 30.37 -11.67 -33.93
C GLN A 150 29.64 -11.93 -32.60
N ASN A 151 28.76 -12.94 -32.63
CA ASN A 151 28.14 -13.55 -31.46
C ASN A 151 29.13 -14.54 -30.84
N GLY A 152 29.69 -14.22 -29.67
CA GLY A 152 30.46 -15.19 -28.88
C GLY A 152 29.57 -16.24 -28.22
N ASP A 153 30.14 -17.31 -27.66
CA ASP A 153 29.41 -18.45 -27.09
C ASP A 153 28.59 -18.14 -25.80
N SER A 154 28.46 -16.86 -25.43
CA SER A 154 27.96 -16.36 -24.13
C SER A 154 26.53 -15.80 -24.18
N HIS A 155 25.56 -16.67 -24.43
CA HIS A 155 24.15 -16.29 -24.62
C HIS A 155 23.21 -16.84 -23.53
N TRP A 156 22.32 -15.99 -23.01
CA TRP A 156 21.24 -16.32 -22.07
C TRP A 156 19.87 -16.31 -22.76
N PRO A 157 19.04 -17.37 -22.71
CA PRO A 157 17.71 -17.37 -23.34
C PRO A 157 16.68 -16.52 -22.59
N VAL A 158 15.77 -15.89 -23.34
CA VAL A 158 14.63 -15.11 -22.82
C VAL A 158 13.33 -15.72 -23.34
N SER A 159 12.32 -15.89 -22.49
CA SER A 159 11.02 -16.38 -22.95
C SER A 159 10.24 -15.29 -23.70
N SER A 160 9.80 -15.62 -24.91
CA SER A 160 8.90 -14.78 -25.72
C SER A 160 7.61 -14.42 -24.98
N ASP A 161 6.96 -15.40 -24.33
CA ASP A 161 5.75 -15.15 -23.54
C ASP A 161 5.99 -14.19 -22.38
N TYR A 162 7.10 -14.36 -21.62
CA TYR A 162 7.47 -13.40 -20.58
C TYR A 162 7.67 -12.00 -21.15
N TRP A 163 8.39 -11.88 -22.27
CA TRP A 163 8.73 -10.59 -22.84
C TRP A 163 7.47 -9.81 -23.21
N TYR A 164 6.59 -10.43 -23.99
CA TYR A 164 5.37 -9.78 -24.44
C TYR A 164 4.37 -9.54 -23.30
N ASP A 165 4.27 -10.44 -22.31
CA ASP A 165 3.39 -10.24 -21.16
C ASP A 165 3.92 -9.15 -20.19
N MET A 166 5.25 -9.00 -20.07
CA MET A 166 5.90 -7.93 -19.30
C MET A 166 5.76 -6.56 -19.97
N VAL A 167 5.92 -6.50 -21.29
CA VAL A 167 5.68 -5.27 -22.08
C VAL A 167 4.19 -4.88 -22.09
N ALA A 168 3.27 -5.86 -22.08
CA ALA A 168 1.84 -5.63 -21.90
C ALA A 168 1.50 -5.08 -20.50
N ASP A 169 2.01 -5.67 -19.41
CA ASP A 169 1.83 -5.14 -18.04
C ASP A 169 2.57 -3.78 -17.83
N ARG A 170 3.31 -3.26 -18.83
CA ARG A 170 3.86 -1.88 -18.92
C ARG A 170 3.09 -0.94 -19.85
N GLY A 171 2.19 -1.44 -20.68
CA GLY A 171 1.33 -0.62 -21.54
C GLY A 171 1.53 -0.76 -23.06
N ILE A 172 2.27 -1.75 -23.58
CA ILE A 172 2.19 -2.13 -25.01
C ILE A 172 1.66 -3.56 -25.13
N GLU A 173 0.39 -3.71 -25.50
CA GLU A 173 -0.22 -5.01 -25.73
C GLU A 173 -0.03 -5.42 -27.20
N TYR A 174 0.83 -6.42 -27.44
CA TYR A 174 1.02 -7.04 -28.75
C TYR A 174 0.05 -8.22 -28.93
N GLY A 175 -0.68 -8.20 -30.04
CA GLY A 175 -1.62 -9.24 -30.45
C GLY A 175 -0.96 -10.38 -31.24
N ALA A 176 -1.78 -11.21 -31.89
CA ALA A 176 -1.34 -12.51 -32.39
C ALA A 176 -0.31 -12.43 -33.54
N SER A 177 -0.47 -11.50 -34.49
CA SER A 177 0.45 -11.34 -35.62
C SER A 177 1.76 -10.67 -35.23
N GLN A 178 1.78 -9.88 -34.14
CA GLN A 178 2.94 -9.09 -33.70
C GLN A 178 3.76 -9.76 -32.57
N ARG A 179 3.39 -10.98 -32.13
CA ARG A 179 4.14 -11.81 -31.17
C ARG A 179 5.11 -12.80 -31.86
N GLY A 180 5.80 -12.36 -32.91
CA GLY A 180 6.62 -13.23 -33.78
C GLY A 180 8.07 -13.49 -33.35
N LEU A 181 8.55 -12.91 -32.24
CA LEU A 181 9.88 -13.22 -31.71
C LEU A 181 9.93 -14.60 -31.05
N SER A 182 10.88 -15.43 -31.47
CA SER A 182 11.17 -16.77 -30.96
C SER A 182 12.68 -16.96 -30.74
N ASP A 183 13.11 -18.03 -30.06
CA ASP A 183 14.52 -18.33 -29.72
C ASP A 183 15.35 -17.10 -29.29
N ILE A 184 14.74 -16.25 -28.46
CA ILE A 184 15.32 -14.99 -27.99
C ILE A 184 16.45 -15.31 -27.02
N SER A 185 17.57 -14.61 -27.17
CA SER A 185 18.73 -14.68 -26.29
C SER A 185 19.43 -13.34 -26.15
N VAL A 186 20.16 -13.13 -25.05
CA VAL A 186 20.88 -11.90 -24.71
C VAL A 186 22.30 -12.21 -24.23
N ASP A 187 23.22 -11.27 -24.40
CA ASP A 187 24.60 -11.42 -23.91
C ASP A 187 24.69 -11.26 -22.38
N PHE A 188 25.66 -11.92 -21.74
CA PHE A 188 25.84 -11.84 -20.28
C PHE A 188 26.37 -10.47 -19.79
N THR A 189 27.14 -9.76 -20.61
CA THR A 189 27.91 -8.55 -20.25
C THR A 189 27.58 -7.33 -21.09
N GLU A 190 27.24 -7.49 -22.37
CA GLU A 190 26.92 -6.41 -23.31
C GLU A 190 25.40 -6.16 -23.45
N ASN A 191 25.02 -5.02 -24.03
CA ASN A 191 23.63 -4.70 -24.37
C ASN A 191 23.27 -5.27 -25.75
N LYS A 192 23.43 -6.60 -25.90
CA LYS A 192 23.14 -7.35 -27.13
C LYS A 192 21.99 -8.32 -26.93
N ALA A 193 21.17 -8.46 -27.97
CA ALA A 193 20.13 -9.49 -28.07
C ALA A 193 20.11 -10.11 -29.47
N SER A 194 19.73 -11.38 -29.57
CA SER A 194 19.49 -12.08 -30.83
C SER A 194 18.25 -12.95 -30.74
N ALA A 195 17.51 -13.09 -31.84
CA ALA A 195 16.24 -13.82 -31.88
C ALA A 195 15.99 -14.45 -33.25
N THR A 196 15.03 -15.36 -33.31
CA THR A 196 14.52 -16.00 -34.54
C THR A 196 13.13 -15.44 -34.87
N ILE A 197 12.89 -15.06 -36.12
CA ILE A 197 11.56 -14.79 -36.67
C ILE A 197 11.21 -15.89 -37.67
N MET A 198 9.99 -16.43 -37.58
CA MET A 198 9.47 -17.43 -38.52
C MET A 198 8.72 -16.74 -39.68
N PRO A 199 8.72 -17.31 -40.90
CA PRO A 199 7.99 -16.74 -42.03
C PRO A 199 6.48 -16.77 -41.80
N MET A 200 5.79 -15.71 -42.21
CA MET A 200 4.33 -15.62 -42.19
C MET A 200 3.71 -16.15 -43.49
N LEU A 201 2.43 -16.54 -43.45
CA LEU A 201 1.77 -17.30 -44.53
C LEU A 201 1.30 -16.47 -45.74
N ASP A 202 1.40 -15.13 -45.70
CA ASP A 202 0.68 -14.23 -46.64
C ASP A 202 1.52 -13.00 -47.09
N THR A 203 2.84 -13.16 -47.25
CA THR A 203 3.78 -12.03 -47.43
C THR A 203 4.48 -11.98 -48.80
N THR A 204 3.82 -12.33 -49.89
CA THR A 204 4.47 -12.56 -51.21
C THR A 204 4.69 -11.31 -52.09
N ASP A 205 4.02 -10.19 -51.83
CA ASP A 205 3.82 -9.13 -52.85
C ASP A 205 4.05 -7.68 -52.37
N SER A 206 4.84 -7.47 -51.32
CA SER A 206 5.23 -6.12 -50.83
C SER A 206 6.76 -6.01 -50.72
N ALA A 207 7.30 -4.78 -50.81
CA ALA A 207 8.75 -4.56 -50.66
C ALA A 207 9.31 -5.09 -49.33
N ALA A 208 8.54 -4.91 -48.25
CA ALA A 208 8.75 -5.49 -46.93
C ALA A 208 7.43 -5.38 -46.15
N HIS A 209 7.04 -6.44 -45.43
CA HIS A 209 5.80 -6.41 -44.64
C HIS A 209 6.02 -5.66 -43.31
N PRO A 210 5.15 -4.72 -42.89
CA PRO A 210 5.32 -3.93 -41.66
C PRO A 210 5.67 -4.77 -40.43
N VAL A 211 4.93 -5.86 -40.20
CA VAL A 211 5.12 -6.76 -39.05
C VAL A 211 6.53 -7.40 -39.00
N PHE A 212 7.17 -7.71 -40.14
CA PHE A 212 8.54 -8.24 -40.13
C PHE A 212 9.56 -7.18 -39.69
N ILE A 213 9.39 -5.94 -40.15
CA ILE A 213 10.20 -4.81 -39.73
C ILE A 213 9.98 -4.57 -38.23
N ASP A 214 8.73 -4.56 -37.75
CA ASP A 214 8.42 -4.34 -36.33
C ASP A 214 9.04 -5.41 -35.43
N HIS A 215 8.93 -6.70 -35.76
CA HIS A 215 9.62 -7.76 -35.02
C HIS A 215 11.14 -7.55 -34.92
N CYS A 216 11.79 -7.03 -35.97
CA CYS A 216 13.21 -6.69 -35.92
C CYS A 216 13.50 -5.50 -34.99
N LEU A 217 12.59 -4.53 -34.93
CA LEU A 217 12.68 -3.35 -34.07
C LEU A 217 12.34 -3.65 -32.60
N GLN A 218 11.41 -4.56 -32.30
CA GLN A 218 11.04 -5.01 -30.95
C GLN A 218 12.25 -5.54 -30.15
N LEU A 219 13.20 -6.19 -30.84
CA LEU A 219 14.42 -6.73 -30.24
C LEU A 219 15.32 -5.64 -29.62
N SER A 220 15.20 -4.38 -30.06
CA SER A 220 15.96 -3.24 -29.50
C SER A 220 15.68 -3.00 -28.02
N MET A 221 14.42 -3.12 -27.60
CA MET A 221 14.02 -3.00 -26.20
C MET A 221 14.60 -4.14 -25.36
N ILE A 222 14.67 -5.35 -25.92
CA ILE A 222 15.28 -6.53 -25.29
C ILE A 222 16.78 -6.29 -25.08
N ALA A 223 17.49 -5.85 -26.12
CA ALA A 223 18.92 -5.53 -26.04
C ALA A 223 19.22 -4.40 -25.03
N ALA A 224 18.44 -3.32 -25.05
CA ALA A 224 18.61 -2.18 -24.14
C ALA A 224 18.41 -2.53 -22.65
N CYS A 225 17.55 -3.53 -22.35
CA CYS A 225 17.30 -3.99 -20.99
C CYS A 225 18.02 -5.32 -20.65
N LYS A 226 18.87 -5.86 -21.53
CA LYS A 226 19.47 -7.21 -21.39
C LYS A 226 18.42 -8.32 -21.13
N GLY A 227 17.25 -8.20 -21.74
CA GLY A 227 16.08 -9.06 -21.53
C GLY A 227 15.36 -8.87 -20.20
N GLN A 228 15.84 -7.98 -19.33
CA GLN A 228 15.45 -7.89 -17.93
C GLN A 228 14.30 -6.90 -17.70
N GLY A 229 13.11 -7.41 -17.37
CA GLY A 229 11.86 -6.63 -17.34
C GLY A 229 11.80 -5.44 -16.37
N ARG A 230 12.64 -5.37 -15.33
CA ARG A 230 12.76 -4.14 -14.50
C ARG A 230 13.81 -3.13 -14.98
N LEU A 231 14.70 -3.47 -15.92
CA LEU A 231 15.56 -2.47 -16.58
C LEU A 231 14.77 -1.57 -17.54
N LEU A 232 13.62 -2.03 -18.04
CA LEU A 232 12.69 -1.26 -18.88
C LEU A 232 11.90 -0.23 -18.05
N ALA A 233 12.62 0.74 -17.46
CA ALA A 233 12.08 1.71 -16.50
C ALA A 233 11.03 2.65 -17.10
N ASP A 234 11.24 3.09 -18.35
CA ASP A 234 10.28 3.79 -19.20
C ASP A 234 10.08 2.94 -20.47
N LEU A 235 8.86 2.87 -21.02
CA LEU A 235 8.66 2.40 -22.39
C LEU A 235 9.37 3.33 -23.37
N SER A 236 9.87 2.83 -24.50
CA SER A 236 10.57 3.64 -25.50
C SER A 236 9.97 3.46 -26.89
N ALA A 237 9.76 4.57 -27.60
CA ALA A 237 9.35 4.60 -28.99
C ALA A 237 10.56 4.87 -29.89
N ILE A 238 10.49 4.43 -31.14
CA ILE A 238 11.45 4.82 -32.18
C ILE A 238 11.00 6.17 -32.74
N THR A 239 11.79 7.21 -32.48
CA THR A 239 11.51 8.58 -32.94
C THR A 239 12.29 8.96 -34.20
N SER A 240 13.41 8.27 -34.48
CA SER A 240 14.08 8.39 -35.78
C SER A 240 14.87 7.14 -36.15
N ILE A 241 15.06 6.96 -37.46
CA ILE A 241 15.90 5.92 -38.08
C ILE A 241 16.98 6.65 -38.90
N GLN A 242 18.23 6.57 -38.43
CA GLN A 242 19.37 7.30 -39.00
C GLN A 242 19.83 6.68 -40.32
N HIS A 243 19.86 5.35 -40.39
CA HIS A 243 20.05 4.60 -41.62
C HIS A 243 19.27 3.29 -41.55
N LEU A 244 18.71 2.85 -42.68
CA LEU A 244 18.05 1.55 -42.82
C LEU A 244 18.22 1.04 -44.25
N VAL A 245 18.56 -0.23 -44.37
CA VAL A 245 18.67 -0.96 -45.63
C VAL A 245 17.73 -2.15 -45.57
N VAL A 246 16.98 -2.39 -46.63
CA VAL A 246 16.07 -3.53 -46.75
C VAL A 246 16.25 -4.20 -48.11
N SER A 247 16.22 -5.53 -48.10
CA SER A 247 16.48 -6.40 -49.25
C SER A 247 15.50 -7.57 -49.26
N ASN A 248 14.74 -7.71 -50.34
CA ASN A 248 13.66 -8.69 -50.51
C ASN A 248 14.17 -10.11 -50.86
N ASN A 249 15.40 -10.47 -50.43
CA ASN A 249 16.09 -11.73 -50.71
C ASN A 249 15.48 -12.93 -49.93
N ALA A 250 14.21 -13.23 -50.19
CA ALA A 250 13.38 -14.26 -49.57
C ALA A 250 13.22 -14.12 -48.04
N TRP A 251 12.14 -13.43 -47.64
CA TRP A 251 11.61 -13.35 -46.26
C TRP A 251 11.19 -14.75 -45.74
N SER A 252 12.19 -15.51 -45.34
CA SER A 252 12.11 -16.88 -44.86
C SER A 252 12.28 -16.89 -43.32
N LYS A 253 12.90 -17.91 -42.72
CA LYS A 253 13.28 -17.85 -41.32
C LYS A 253 14.46 -16.89 -41.17
N LEU A 254 14.33 -15.90 -40.29
CA LEU A 254 15.35 -14.87 -40.06
C LEU A 254 16.00 -15.07 -38.69
N ARG A 255 17.33 -14.90 -38.62
CA ARG A 255 18.04 -14.61 -37.36
C ARG A 255 18.27 -13.11 -37.29
N VAL A 256 17.74 -12.49 -36.25
CA VAL A 256 17.89 -11.06 -35.96
C VAL A 256 18.91 -10.88 -34.84
N ASN A 257 19.77 -9.87 -34.95
CA ASN A 257 20.67 -9.41 -33.89
C ASN A 257 20.46 -7.91 -33.67
N SER A 258 20.51 -7.46 -32.42
CA SER A 258 20.40 -6.06 -32.01
C SER A 258 21.45 -5.74 -30.94
N MET A 259 22.02 -4.55 -31.03
CA MET A 259 23.02 -4.02 -30.09
C MET A 259 22.70 -2.56 -29.77
N VAL A 260 22.62 -2.23 -28.50
CA VAL A 260 22.32 -0.87 -28.01
C VAL A 260 23.56 -0.28 -27.36
N ASN A 261 23.97 0.91 -27.76
CA ASN A 261 25.17 1.54 -27.22
C ASN A 261 25.03 1.79 -25.70
N PRO A 262 26.10 1.59 -24.89
CA PRO A 262 26.00 1.66 -23.44
C PRO A 262 25.72 3.09 -22.95
N GLY A 263 24.49 3.30 -22.46
CA GLY A 263 24.00 4.55 -21.89
C GLY A 263 22.71 4.31 -21.09
N ARG A 264 22.05 5.39 -20.65
CA ARG A 264 20.65 5.28 -20.21
C ARG A 264 19.78 5.12 -21.46
N LEU A 265 18.68 4.35 -21.35
CA LEU A 265 17.64 4.18 -22.38
C LEU A 265 17.18 5.49 -23.03
N GLN A 266 17.26 6.60 -22.28
CA GLN A 266 16.97 7.96 -22.73
C GLN A 266 17.92 8.39 -23.87
N ASN A 267 17.40 8.41 -25.10
CA ASN A 267 18.12 8.77 -26.33
C ASN A 267 19.26 7.80 -26.69
N SER A 268 19.06 6.50 -26.45
CA SER A 268 20.01 5.46 -26.86
C SER A 268 19.93 5.16 -28.37
N THR A 269 21.09 5.03 -29.02
CA THR A 269 21.21 4.50 -30.38
C THR A 269 21.21 2.97 -30.36
N CYS A 270 20.38 2.37 -31.21
CA CYS A 270 20.25 0.94 -31.39
C CYS A 270 20.62 0.54 -32.83
N ASN A 271 21.58 -0.37 -32.96
CA ASN A 271 21.92 -1.06 -34.20
C ASN A 271 21.13 -2.37 -34.28
N PHE A 272 20.64 -2.74 -35.46
CA PHE A 272 19.95 -4.01 -35.69
C PHE A 272 20.24 -4.59 -37.09
N SER A 273 20.15 -5.91 -37.20
CA SER A 273 20.32 -6.67 -38.46
C SER A 273 19.45 -7.93 -38.45
N ALA A 274 19.00 -8.38 -39.62
CA ALA A 274 18.24 -9.60 -39.84
C ALA A 274 18.77 -10.33 -41.08
N VAL A 275 19.30 -11.54 -40.88
CA VAL A 275 19.83 -12.41 -41.94
C VAL A 275 18.95 -13.66 -42.12
N ASN A 276 18.84 -14.18 -43.33
CA ASN A 276 18.14 -15.44 -43.59
C ASN A 276 19.02 -16.68 -43.31
N GLU A 277 18.46 -17.89 -43.45
CA GLU A 277 19.17 -19.15 -43.19
C GLU A 277 20.44 -19.37 -44.06
N ASN A 278 20.56 -18.66 -45.19
CA ASN A 278 21.73 -18.70 -46.06
C ASN A 278 22.80 -17.64 -45.70
N GLY A 279 22.59 -16.87 -44.63
CA GLY A 279 23.46 -15.77 -44.22
C GLY A 279 23.33 -14.49 -45.06
N LEU A 280 22.34 -14.42 -45.96
CA LEU A 280 22.08 -13.20 -46.73
C LEU A 280 21.36 -12.17 -45.86
N LEU A 281 21.77 -10.91 -45.97
CA LEU A 281 21.09 -9.81 -45.28
C LEU A 281 19.72 -9.51 -45.90
N ILE A 282 18.71 -9.41 -45.05
CA ILE A 282 17.34 -9.00 -45.40
C ILE A 282 17.07 -7.58 -44.93
N LEU A 283 17.57 -7.18 -43.76
CA LEU A 283 17.35 -5.86 -43.19
C LEU A 283 18.49 -5.48 -42.23
N SER A 284 18.96 -4.22 -42.26
CA SER A 284 19.87 -3.67 -41.24
C SER A 284 19.67 -2.17 -41.07
N GLY A 285 19.74 -1.67 -39.83
CA GLY A 285 19.61 -0.24 -39.60
C GLY A 285 20.03 0.22 -38.21
N GLN A 286 20.00 1.54 -38.04
CA GLN A 286 20.31 2.25 -36.81
C GLN A 286 19.15 3.20 -36.49
N CYS A 287 18.58 3.07 -35.28
CA CYS A 287 17.47 3.89 -34.81
C CYS A 287 17.74 4.51 -33.43
N ASN A 288 17.02 5.58 -33.12
CA ASN A 288 17.03 6.22 -31.81
C ASN A 288 15.81 5.82 -30.99
N LEU A 289 16.06 5.36 -29.76
CA LEU A 289 15.04 5.07 -28.77
C LEU A 289 14.83 6.28 -27.85
N THR A 290 13.60 6.80 -27.82
CA THR A 290 13.20 7.90 -26.94
C THR A 290 12.13 7.40 -25.96
N PRO A 291 12.25 7.69 -24.65
CA PRO A 291 11.23 7.33 -23.67
C PRO A 291 9.87 7.94 -24.04
N ILE A 292 8.84 7.11 -24.03
CA ILE A 292 7.45 7.57 -24.07
C ILE A 292 7.16 8.18 -22.69
N PRO A 293 6.72 9.46 -22.58
CA PRO A 293 6.36 10.04 -21.29
C PRO A 293 5.23 9.22 -20.66
N ASP A 294 5.51 8.60 -19.52
CA ASP A 294 4.55 7.74 -18.82
C ASP A 294 3.35 8.56 -18.33
N LEU A 295 2.18 8.33 -18.95
CA LEU A 295 0.90 8.93 -18.56
C LEU A 295 0.39 8.38 -17.22
N GLU A 296 0.86 7.20 -16.80
CA GLU A 296 0.57 6.57 -15.50
C GLU A 296 1.77 6.63 -14.53
N ARG A 297 2.59 7.70 -14.56
CA ARG A 297 3.73 7.91 -13.63
C ARG A 297 3.36 8.15 -12.15
N GLN A 298 2.22 7.61 -11.71
CA GLN A 298 1.92 7.27 -10.32
C GLN A 298 2.84 6.13 -9.82
N THR A 299 4.16 6.39 -9.71
CA THR A 299 5.09 5.39 -9.15
C THR A 299 4.80 5.11 -7.68
N ASP A 300 4.36 6.14 -6.95
CA ASP A 300 4.07 6.16 -5.51
C ASP A 300 2.75 5.45 -5.15
N ARG A 301 2.47 4.30 -5.78
CA ARG A 301 1.29 3.47 -5.51
C ARG A 301 1.48 2.79 -4.15
N LYS A 302 0.69 3.22 -3.16
CA LYS A 302 0.56 2.56 -1.84
C LYS A 302 0.24 1.06 -2.00
N LEU A 303 1.29 0.24 -1.95
CA LEU A 303 1.32 -1.21 -2.21
C LEU A 303 2.04 -1.99 -1.10
N PHE A 304 2.91 -1.30 -0.36
CA PHE A 304 3.58 -1.80 0.83
C PHE A 304 2.66 -1.58 2.03
N SER A 305 2.66 -2.49 2.99
CA SER A 305 1.78 -2.43 4.15
C SER A 305 2.34 -3.14 5.37
N PHE A 306 1.95 -2.67 6.54
CA PHE A 306 2.35 -3.22 7.84
C PHE A 306 1.11 -3.45 8.71
N ILE A 307 1.15 -4.45 9.57
CA ILE A 307 0.13 -4.61 10.63
C ILE A 307 0.52 -3.71 11.80
N ASN A 308 -0.34 -2.76 12.15
CA ASN A 308 -0.31 -2.04 13.41
C ASN A 308 -1.34 -2.66 14.38
N TRP A 309 -1.10 -2.59 15.69
CA TRP A 309 -1.97 -3.07 16.75
C TRP A 309 -2.29 -1.97 17.76
N ASP A 310 -3.58 -1.69 18.00
CA ASP A 310 -3.99 -0.57 18.82
C ASP A 310 -5.25 -0.84 19.64
N THR A 311 -5.51 -0.04 20.68
CA THR A 311 -6.56 -0.30 21.67
C THR A 311 -7.97 -0.20 21.10
N ASP A 312 -8.80 -1.22 21.37
CA ASP A 312 -10.19 -1.25 20.96
C ASP A 312 -11.03 -0.30 21.84
N SER A 313 -11.39 0.85 21.27
CA SER A 313 -12.23 1.88 21.89
C SER A 313 -13.60 1.40 22.36
N THR A 314 -14.05 0.20 21.95
CA THR A 314 -15.27 -0.45 22.47
C THR A 314 -15.16 -0.81 23.96
N TYR A 315 -13.95 -1.12 24.44
CA TYR A 315 -13.71 -1.72 25.76
C TYR A 315 -12.94 -0.81 26.75
N HIS A 316 -12.45 0.33 26.27
CA HIS A 316 -11.76 1.38 27.03
C HIS A 316 -12.74 2.54 27.34
N ASN A 317 -12.50 3.35 28.37
CA ASN A 317 -13.30 4.57 28.63
C ASN A 317 -12.61 5.79 27.98
N LEU A 318 -13.08 6.26 26.83
CA LEU A 318 -12.47 7.38 26.10
C LEU A 318 -12.39 8.70 26.91
N ASN A 319 -13.27 8.88 27.89
CA ASN A 319 -13.19 10.04 28.79
C ASN A 319 -12.02 9.97 29.79
N GLN A 320 -11.44 8.78 30.00
CA GLN A 320 -10.34 8.57 30.94
C GLN A 320 -9.04 9.23 30.46
N PHE A 321 -8.76 9.22 29.15
CA PHE A 321 -7.64 9.96 28.55
C PHE A 321 -7.75 11.47 28.81
N LEU A 322 -8.97 12.02 28.86
CA LEU A 322 -9.20 13.45 29.06
C LEU A 322 -9.02 13.91 30.52
N ALA A 323 -8.71 13.01 31.46
CA ALA A 323 -8.38 13.39 32.82
C ALA A 323 -7.19 14.38 32.83
N PRO A 324 -7.18 15.40 33.72
CA PRO A 324 -6.12 16.41 33.73
C PRO A 324 -4.74 15.78 33.95
N PHE A 325 -3.73 16.38 33.30
CA PHE A 325 -2.35 15.90 33.21
C PHE A 325 -1.82 15.28 34.52
N GLN A 326 -1.35 14.04 34.45
CA GLN A 326 -0.89 13.26 35.61
C GLN A 326 0.51 13.68 36.13
N SER A 327 1.17 14.65 35.47
CA SER A 327 2.52 15.09 35.80
C SER A 327 2.55 16.55 36.26
N ASP A 328 3.12 16.78 37.43
CA ASP A 328 3.42 18.12 37.96
C ASP A 328 4.45 18.90 37.12
N LEU A 329 5.09 18.27 36.14
CA LEU A 329 6.12 18.89 35.28
C LEU A 329 5.62 19.28 33.89
N ASP A 330 4.35 19.00 33.57
CA ASP A 330 3.75 19.33 32.27
C ASP A 330 3.73 20.86 32.02
N SER A 331 4.15 21.27 30.83
CA SER A 331 4.32 22.69 30.46
C SER A 331 3.02 23.52 30.59
N SER A 332 1.85 22.92 30.36
CA SER A 332 0.54 23.57 30.54
C SER A 332 0.17 23.72 32.01
N VAL A 333 0.51 22.73 32.85
CA VAL A 333 0.39 22.82 34.32
C VAL A 333 1.31 23.91 34.88
N VAL A 334 2.52 24.06 34.32
CA VAL A 334 3.47 25.11 34.70
C VAL A 334 2.99 26.51 34.26
N LEU A 335 2.34 26.65 33.09
CA LEU A 335 1.67 27.90 32.70
C LEU A 335 0.51 28.25 33.64
N GLU A 336 -0.30 27.27 34.06
CA GLU A 336 -1.39 27.49 35.02
C GLU A 336 -0.86 28.01 36.37
N ARG A 337 0.28 27.47 36.84
CA ARG A 337 0.99 27.96 38.03
C ARG A 337 1.54 29.37 37.85
N LEU A 338 2.06 29.71 36.66
CA LEU A 338 2.48 31.08 36.37
C LEU A 338 1.29 32.04 36.36
N ALA A 339 0.15 31.69 35.75
CA ALA A 339 -1.06 32.51 35.76
C ALA A 339 -1.54 32.80 37.19
N LEU A 340 -1.61 31.75 38.02
CA LEU A 340 -1.92 31.82 39.45
C LEU A 340 -0.94 32.75 40.20
N LEU A 341 0.37 32.57 40.00
CA LEU A 341 1.40 33.34 40.70
C LEU A 341 1.48 34.80 40.26
N TYR A 342 1.29 35.12 38.97
CA TYR A 342 1.21 36.51 38.51
C TYR A 342 -0.03 37.21 39.06
N ALA A 343 -1.20 36.54 39.08
CA ALA A 343 -2.41 37.09 39.67
C ALA A 343 -2.25 37.36 41.18
N LEU A 344 -1.72 36.40 41.94
CA LEU A 344 -1.40 36.59 43.38
C LEU A 344 -0.35 37.68 43.60
N ARG A 345 0.64 37.83 42.71
CA ARG A 345 1.64 38.92 42.78
C ARG A 345 1.02 40.29 42.50
N SER A 346 -0.04 40.39 41.68
CA SER A 346 -0.77 41.66 41.46
C SER A 346 -1.46 42.17 42.73
N GLU A 347 -1.88 41.25 43.61
CA GLU A 347 -2.49 41.56 44.90
C GLU A 347 -1.46 42.13 45.89
N ASP A 348 -0.27 41.51 46.00
CA ASP A 348 0.83 41.96 46.86
C ASP A 348 1.24 43.43 46.63
N ILE A 349 1.23 43.86 45.37
CA ILE A 349 1.66 45.21 44.96
C ILE A 349 0.50 46.22 44.87
N GLY A 350 -0.71 45.83 45.28
CA GLY A 350 -1.90 46.69 45.24
C GLY A 350 -2.40 47.02 43.83
N ALA A 351 -1.92 46.33 42.79
CA ALA A 351 -2.27 46.57 41.37
C ALA A 351 -3.66 46.02 40.98
N GLN A 352 -4.64 46.13 41.89
CA GLN A 352 -6.01 45.62 41.74
C GLN A 352 -6.83 46.35 40.65
N SER A 353 -6.23 47.20 39.81
CA SER A 353 -6.86 47.78 38.61
C SER A 353 -6.80 46.85 37.38
N GLN A 354 -6.02 45.77 37.42
CA GLN A 354 -5.87 44.82 36.31
C GLN A 354 -7.11 43.93 36.10
N THR A 355 -7.64 43.92 34.88
CA THR A 355 -8.89 43.21 34.54
C THR A 355 -8.76 41.68 34.62
N TYR A 356 -7.67 41.14 34.08
CA TYR A 356 -7.45 39.69 33.99
C TYR A 356 -7.01 39.08 35.32
N SER A 357 -6.08 39.71 36.03
CA SER A 357 -5.64 39.30 37.37
C SER A 357 -6.80 39.25 38.37
N LYS A 358 -7.72 40.25 38.32
CA LYS A 358 -8.98 40.24 39.09
C LYS A 358 -9.89 39.05 38.78
N ARG A 359 -9.96 38.61 37.52
CA ARG A 359 -10.78 37.45 37.11
C ARG A 359 -10.21 36.17 37.73
N ILE A 360 -8.90 35.96 37.65
CA ILE A 360 -8.21 34.83 38.30
C ILE A 360 -8.44 34.84 39.82
N LEU A 361 -8.20 35.96 40.51
CA LEU A 361 -8.40 36.09 41.96
C LEU A 361 -9.86 35.81 42.37
N LYS A 362 -10.84 36.30 41.60
CA LYS A 362 -12.27 35.99 41.83
C LYS A 362 -12.59 34.50 41.65
N MET A 363 -11.96 33.82 40.71
CA MET A 363 -12.15 32.39 40.46
C MET A 363 -11.53 31.53 41.57
N ILE A 364 -10.40 31.95 42.13
CA ILE A 364 -9.81 31.33 43.34
C ILE A 364 -10.76 31.52 44.54
N GLY A 365 -11.18 32.76 44.82
CA GLY A 365 -12.01 33.08 45.99
C GLY A 365 -13.43 32.48 45.97
N THR A 366 -13.98 32.16 44.79
CA THR A 366 -15.30 31.50 44.67
C THR A 366 -15.23 29.98 44.73
N ARG A 367 -14.09 29.36 44.42
CA ARG A 367 -13.90 27.90 44.43
C ARG A 367 -13.55 27.39 45.83
N ARG A 368 -14.60 27.09 46.62
CA ARG A 368 -14.61 26.50 47.99
C ARG A 368 -13.83 25.17 48.20
N LYS A 369 -12.92 24.77 47.31
CA LYS A 369 -12.12 23.54 47.39
C LYS A 369 -10.63 23.71 47.07
N GLY A 370 -10.12 24.95 46.95
CA GLY A 370 -8.69 25.20 46.80
C GLY A 370 -8.08 24.76 45.47
N ARG A 371 -8.86 24.69 44.38
CA ARG A 371 -8.40 24.29 43.03
C ARG A 371 -8.49 25.45 42.03
N PHE A 372 -7.43 25.64 41.23
CA PHE A 372 -7.41 26.59 40.11
C PHE A 372 -7.00 25.88 38.82
N GLY A 373 -7.96 25.66 37.91
CA GLY A 373 -7.70 25.05 36.61
C GLY A 373 -7.06 23.66 36.71
N LEU A 374 -5.89 23.51 36.10
CA LEU A 374 -5.04 22.31 36.22
C LEU A 374 -4.37 22.13 37.59
N VAL A 375 -4.22 23.18 38.41
CA VAL A 375 -3.55 23.11 39.73
C VAL A 375 -4.53 22.59 40.80
N PRO A 376 -4.36 21.36 41.33
CA PRO A 376 -5.35 20.71 42.18
C PRO A 376 -5.43 21.29 43.60
N ASP A 377 -4.31 21.77 44.14
CA ASP A 377 -4.21 22.50 45.41
C ASP A 377 -3.45 23.81 45.20
N VAL A 378 -4.10 24.94 45.50
CA VAL A 378 -3.54 26.29 45.40
C VAL A 378 -2.90 26.78 46.70
N SER A 379 -3.13 26.10 47.83
CA SER A 379 -2.72 26.55 49.17
C SER A 379 -1.21 26.86 49.26
N PRO A 380 -0.30 26.03 48.71
CA PRO A 380 1.14 26.33 48.69
C PRO A 380 1.53 27.61 47.96
N PHE A 381 0.71 28.09 47.02
CA PHE A 381 0.95 29.32 46.26
C PHE A 381 0.33 30.55 46.93
N VAL A 382 -0.87 30.38 47.53
CA VAL A 382 -1.59 31.43 48.26
C VAL A 382 -0.90 31.76 49.59
N GLU A 383 -0.48 30.76 50.35
CA GLU A 383 0.15 30.92 51.66
C GLU A 383 1.60 31.45 51.58
N CYS A 384 2.27 31.31 50.43
CA CYS A 384 3.65 31.74 50.29
C CYS A 384 3.78 33.26 50.13
N GLY A 385 4.73 33.87 50.85
CA GLY A 385 4.94 35.31 50.84
C GLY A 385 5.51 35.88 49.53
N PRO A 386 5.49 37.22 49.32
CA PRO A 386 5.82 37.85 48.03
C PRO A 386 7.21 37.49 47.48
N SER A 387 8.21 37.39 48.37
CA SER A 387 9.58 36.98 48.02
C SER A 387 9.67 35.51 47.58
N SER A 388 8.78 34.64 48.05
CA SER A 388 8.68 33.25 47.62
C SER A 388 7.94 33.13 46.28
N ARG A 389 6.82 33.84 46.10
CA ARG A 389 6.13 33.94 44.79
C ARG A 389 7.08 34.41 43.70
N THR A 390 7.89 35.44 43.98
CA THR A 390 8.89 35.96 43.04
C THR A 390 9.96 34.91 42.65
N LYS A 391 10.38 34.05 43.59
CA LYS A 391 11.29 32.92 43.29
C LYS A 391 10.61 31.84 42.45
N LEU A 392 9.37 31.47 42.77
CA LEU A 392 8.60 30.47 42.03
C LEU A 392 8.29 30.93 40.59
N ILE A 393 7.93 32.19 40.39
CA ILE A 393 7.76 32.79 39.06
C ILE A 393 9.06 32.65 38.25
N LYS A 394 10.23 32.98 38.83
CA LYS A 394 11.50 32.82 38.14
C LYS A 394 11.79 31.36 37.78
N LEU A 395 11.55 30.42 38.70
CA LEU A 395 11.78 28.98 38.49
C LEU A 395 10.92 28.45 37.33
N PHE A 396 9.60 28.66 37.37
CA PHE A 396 8.68 28.17 36.35
C PHE A 396 8.87 28.88 34.99
N LYS A 397 9.26 30.16 35.00
CA LYS A 397 9.63 30.89 33.78
C LYS A 397 10.88 30.32 33.13
N THR A 398 11.89 29.91 33.91
CA THR A 398 13.06 29.18 33.38
C THR A 398 12.64 27.82 32.83
N GLN A 399 11.82 27.05 33.55
CA GLN A 399 11.34 25.74 33.10
C GLN A 399 10.58 25.80 31.76
N ILE A 400 9.78 26.85 31.51
CA ILE A 400 9.10 27.05 30.22
C ILE A 400 9.99 27.71 29.15
N SER A 401 11.08 28.39 29.52
CA SER A 401 11.94 29.06 28.52
C SER A 401 12.68 28.09 27.59
N GLU A 402 12.78 26.82 27.96
CA GLU A 402 13.35 25.73 27.15
C GLU A 402 12.28 24.96 26.34
N THR A 403 11.01 25.44 26.32
CA THR A 403 9.90 24.76 25.64
C THR A 403 9.21 25.63 24.58
N GLU A 404 8.43 24.97 23.73
CA GLU A 404 7.56 25.59 22.72
C GLU A 404 6.50 26.56 23.31
N LEU A 405 6.23 26.50 24.62
CA LEU A 405 5.31 27.40 25.30
C LEU A 405 5.95 28.73 25.75
N SER A 406 7.25 28.94 25.51
CA SER A 406 8.01 30.13 25.91
C SER A 406 7.36 31.45 25.47
N SER A 407 6.83 31.51 24.24
CA SER A 407 6.11 32.67 23.69
C SER A 407 4.77 32.92 24.39
N LEU A 408 4.01 31.85 24.68
CA LEU A 408 2.77 31.95 25.47
C LEU A 408 3.06 32.43 26.90
N SER A 409 4.15 31.99 27.53
CA SER A 409 4.55 32.48 28.87
C SER A 409 4.88 33.97 28.87
N LEU A 410 5.47 34.51 27.79
CA LEU A 410 5.76 35.94 27.66
C LEU A 410 4.48 36.75 27.42
N ALA A 411 3.55 36.24 26.61
CA ALA A 411 2.24 36.85 26.44
C ALA A 411 1.41 36.83 27.75
N LEU A 412 1.51 35.76 28.54
CA LEU A 412 0.81 35.58 29.81
C LEU A 412 1.35 36.53 30.88
N GLU A 413 2.67 36.71 30.93
CA GLU A 413 3.32 37.72 31.77
C GLU A 413 2.82 39.12 31.40
N ARG A 414 2.92 39.54 30.13
CA ARG A 414 2.40 40.84 29.66
C ARG A 414 0.93 41.04 30.05
N CYS A 415 0.08 40.04 29.83
CA CYS A 415 -1.36 40.09 30.14
C CYS A 415 -1.67 40.30 31.64
N LEU A 416 -0.82 39.78 32.53
CA LEU A 416 -1.04 39.78 33.98
C LEU A 416 -0.14 40.78 34.75
N THR A 417 0.85 41.40 34.12
CA THR A 417 1.61 42.53 34.68
C THR A 417 1.17 43.88 34.09
N ASP A 418 0.86 43.92 32.79
CA ASP A 418 0.68 45.16 32.05
C ASP A 418 -0.77 45.25 31.57
N ASN A 419 -1.54 46.20 32.12
CA ASN A 419 -2.97 46.35 31.82
C ASN A 419 -3.23 46.99 30.43
N THR A 420 -2.27 46.86 29.50
CA THR A 420 -2.25 47.45 28.16
C THR A 420 -2.98 46.56 27.15
N PRO A 421 -3.40 47.11 26.00
CA PRO A 421 -3.84 46.27 24.89
C PRO A 421 -2.71 45.37 24.36
N PHE A 422 -3.04 44.20 23.81
CA PHE A 422 -2.08 43.43 23.01
C PHE A 422 -1.51 44.33 21.90
N SER A 423 -0.20 44.55 21.94
CA SER A 423 0.54 45.48 21.10
C SER A 423 1.60 44.81 20.22
N GLY A 424 1.54 43.48 20.07
CA GLY A 424 2.41 42.74 19.16
C GLY A 424 2.08 42.97 17.70
N SER A 425 2.99 42.59 16.80
CA SER A 425 2.74 42.62 15.35
C SER A 425 1.68 41.60 14.95
N ASP A 426 1.10 41.72 13.75
CA ASP A 426 0.16 40.70 13.26
C ASP A 426 0.83 39.32 13.09
N SER A 427 2.14 39.26 12.82
CA SER A 427 2.90 38.02 12.83
C SER A 427 3.09 37.44 14.23
N GLU A 428 3.29 38.27 15.26
CA GLU A 428 3.34 37.83 16.67
C GLU A 428 1.95 37.39 17.16
N ARG A 429 0.89 38.11 16.77
CA ARG A 429 -0.51 37.74 17.01
C ARG A 429 -0.83 36.38 16.38
N GLN A 430 -0.47 36.19 15.11
CA GLN A 430 -0.72 34.93 14.40
C GLN A 430 0.08 33.79 15.04
N LEU A 431 1.38 33.97 15.31
CA LEU A 431 2.22 32.96 16.00
C LEU A 431 1.63 32.54 17.35
N LEU A 432 1.10 33.49 18.14
CA LEU A 432 0.48 33.17 19.42
C LEU A 432 -0.87 32.45 19.25
N LEU A 433 -1.69 32.81 18.25
CA LEU A 433 -2.93 32.08 17.93
C LEU A 433 -2.64 30.66 17.41
N ASP A 434 -1.63 30.51 16.55
CA ASP A 434 -1.07 29.26 16.01
C ASP A 434 -0.40 28.40 17.09
N GLN A 435 -0.20 28.93 18.30
CA GLN A 435 0.21 28.18 19.49
C GLN A 435 -0.99 27.85 20.40
N LEU A 436 -1.87 28.83 20.67
CA LEU A 436 -3.05 28.64 21.53
C LEU A 436 -3.96 27.51 21.01
N HIS A 437 -4.21 27.45 19.69
CA HIS A 437 -5.06 26.41 19.11
C HIS A 437 -4.43 25.01 19.14
N PRO A 438 -3.18 24.80 18.68
CA PRO A 438 -2.57 23.47 18.58
C PRO A 438 -1.85 22.97 19.84
N LEU A 439 -1.88 23.69 20.97
CA LEU A 439 -1.26 23.22 22.23
C LEU A 439 -2.28 22.92 23.34
N VAL A 440 -3.45 23.57 23.34
CA VAL A 440 -4.48 23.30 24.35
C VAL A 440 -5.54 22.31 23.88
N ARG A 441 -5.88 22.30 22.59
CA ARG A 441 -6.77 21.28 22.01
C ARG A 441 -6.04 19.99 21.59
N ASN A 442 -4.72 20.01 21.61
CA ASN A 442 -3.83 18.90 21.31
C ASN A 442 -3.10 18.44 22.59
N SER A 443 -3.84 18.21 23.68
CA SER A 443 -3.34 17.61 24.93
C SER A 443 -2.84 16.16 24.77
N GLY A 444 -2.54 15.73 23.54
CA GLY A 444 -2.55 14.35 23.05
C GLY A 444 -3.95 13.71 23.08
N THR A 445 -4.61 13.79 24.22
CA THR A 445 -5.65 12.87 24.69
C THR A 445 -7.00 12.97 24.00
N LEU A 446 -7.42 14.15 23.52
CA LEU A 446 -8.61 14.28 22.67
C LEU A 446 -8.36 13.69 21.28
N CYS A 447 -7.26 14.07 20.64
CA CYS A 447 -6.87 13.58 19.33
C CYS A 447 -6.68 12.06 19.36
N GLU A 448 -6.05 11.54 20.42
CA GLU A 448 -5.90 10.10 20.67
C GLU A 448 -7.26 9.39 20.83
N SER A 449 -8.19 9.94 21.61
CA SER A 449 -9.51 9.34 21.79
C SER A 449 -10.34 9.33 20.49
N LEU A 450 -10.21 10.36 19.66
CA LEU A 450 -10.79 10.40 18.30
C LEU A 450 -10.10 9.40 17.36
N ARG A 451 -8.77 9.31 17.42
CA ARG A 451 -7.95 8.36 16.65
C ARG A 451 -8.33 6.92 16.98
N LEU A 452 -8.56 6.56 18.25
CA LEU A 452 -9.00 5.22 18.66
C LEU A 452 -10.44 4.88 18.21
N LEU A 453 -11.33 5.87 18.09
CA LEU A 453 -12.66 5.68 17.45
C LEU A 453 -12.53 5.43 15.95
N ALA A 454 -11.71 6.24 15.28
CA ALA A 454 -11.50 6.17 13.84
C ALA A 454 -10.69 4.93 13.42
N TYR A 455 -9.75 4.49 14.26
CA TYR A 455 -9.01 3.24 14.09
C TYR A 455 -9.95 2.02 14.24
N LYS A 456 -10.89 2.07 15.19
CA LYS A 456 -11.92 1.04 15.36
C LYS A 456 -12.83 0.92 14.14
N ASN A 457 -13.35 2.03 13.62
CA ASN A 457 -14.14 2.08 12.39
C ASN A 457 -13.51 3.07 11.39
N PRO A 458 -12.55 2.66 10.53
CA PRO A 458 -11.92 3.56 9.57
C PRO A 458 -12.84 4.14 8.50
N LYS A 459 -14.12 3.77 8.49
CA LYS A 459 -15.13 4.27 7.56
C LYS A 459 -16.17 5.16 8.28
N LEU A 460 -15.74 5.89 9.33
CA LEU A 460 -16.61 6.85 10.04
C LEU A 460 -17.37 7.76 9.07
N LYS A 461 -18.66 7.93 9.33
CA LYS A 461 -19.45 9.04 8.80
C LYS A 461 -19.56 10.11 9.87
N VAL A 462 -18.82 11.20 9.68
CA VAL A 462 -18.66 12.28 10.64
C VAL A 462 -19.63 13.42 10.31
N LEU A 463 -20.28 13.96 11.33
CA LEU A 463 -21.11 15.17 11.25
C LEU A 463 -20.61 16.18 12.31
N GLU A 464 -19.93 17.23 11.86
CA GLU A 464 -19.54 18.36 12.70
C GLU A 464 -20.69 19.38 12.76
N LEU A 465 -21.06 19.82 13.97
CA LEU A 465 -22.15 20.76 14.25
C LEU A 465 -21.60 21.99 14.99
N GLY A 466 -21.54 23.14 14.33
CA GLY A 466 -21.05 24.37 14.96
C GLY A 466 -20.73 25.51 14.00
N SER A 467 -19.94 26.46 14.49
CA SER A 467 -19.46 27.60 13.70
C SER A 467 -18.35 27.24 12.70
N GLY A 468 -17.77 26.04 12.80
CA GLY A 468 -16.84 25.49 11.80
C GLY A 468 -15.58 26.34 11.59
N ALA A 469 -15.08 26.99 12.64
CA ALA A 469 -13.85 27.79 12.57
C ALA A 469 -12.69 26.90 12.07
N LYS A 470 -12.05 27.31 10.96
CA LYS A 470 -11.10 26.53 10.13
C LYS A 470 -10.17 25.63 10.94
N ASP A 471 -9.56 26.18 11.99
CA ASP A 471 -8.51 25.55 12.79
C ASP A 471 -9.06 24.47 13.75
N SER A 472 -10.36 24.51 14.04
CA SER A 472 -11.09 23.45 14.74
C SER A 472 -11.26 22.24 13.83
N THR A 473 -11.82 22.44 12.63
CA THR A 473 -12.04 21.37 11.65
C THR A 473 -10.70 20.78 11.18
N ASN A 474 -9.67 21.60 10.93
CA ASN A 474 -8.34 21.12 10.57
C ASN A 474 -7.70 20.23 11.66
N LEU A 475 -7.89 20.56 12.94
CA LEU A 475 -7.41 19.70 14.05
C LEU A 475 -8.14 18.35 14.07
N LEU A 476 -9.47 18.36 13.89
CA LEU A 476 -10.28 17.14 13.83
C LEU A 476 -9.88 16.27 12.63
N LEU A 477 -9.67 16.87 11.46
CA LEU A 477 -9.18 16.18 10.26
C LEU A 477 -7.79 15.57 10.47
N LYS A 478 -6.89 16.25 11.19
CA LYS A 478 -5.56 15.72 11.54
C LYS A 478 -5.64 14.54 12.51
N ALA A 479 -6.55 14.57 13.48
CA ALA A 479 -6.78 13.46 14.41
C ALA A 479 -7.44 12.23 13.75
N LEU A 480 -8.21 12.45 12.68
CA LEU A 480 -8.92 11.41 11.92
C LEU A 480 -8.11 10.90 10.71
N ARG A 481 -6.78 10.80 10.86
CA ARG A 481 -5.84 10.30 9.84
C ARG A 481 -4.85 9.28 10.43
N THR A 482 -4.22 8.48 9.57
CA THR A 482 -3.08 7.60 9.94
C THR A 482 -1.76 8.36 9.97
N GLN A 483 -0.70 7.71 10.49
CA GLN A 483 0.68 8.21 10.38
C GLN A 483 1.21 8.28 8.93
N PHE A 484 0.53 7.66 7.97
CA PHE A 484 0.84 7.72 6.54
C PHE A 484 -0.14 8.62 5.76
N ASP A 485 -0.90 9.46 6.46
CA ASP A 485 -1.86 10.43 5.93
C ASP A 485 -3.09 9.82 5.19
N GLU A 486 -3.46 8.57 5.46
CA GLU A 486 -4.79 8.08 5.05
C GLU A 486 -5.90 8.68 5.94
N PRO A 487 -7.06 9.09 5.40
CA PRO A 487 -8.23 9.40 6.21
C PRO A 487 -8.78 8.14 6.90
N LEU A 488 -9.28 8.30 8.13
CA LEU A 488 -9.98 7.27 8.91
C LEU A 488 -11.51 7.53 8.95
N TYR A 489 -12.03 8.17 7.90
CA TYR A 489 -13.45 8.49 7.72
C TYR A 489 -13.83 8.33 6.24
N SER A 490 -15.06 7.90 5.94
CA SER A 490 -15.57 7.79 4.56
C SER A 490 -16.42 8.99 4.11
N SER A 491 -16.79 9.87 5.04
CA SER A 491 -17.52 11.11 4.76
C SER A 491 -17.41 12.05 5.97
N TYR A 492 -17.17 13.34 5.72
CA TYR A 492 -17.16 14.38 6.74
C TYR A 492 -18.12 15.50 6.32
N LEU A 493 -19.24 15.63 7.02
CA LEU A 493 -20.20 16.72 6.83
C LEU A 493 -19.90 17.81 7.85
N SER A 494 -19.59 19.02 7.40
CA SER A 494 -19.42 20.19 8.28
C SER A 494 -20.66 21.08 8.18
N ALA A 495 -21.44 21.15 9.26
CA ALA A 495 -22.79 21.66 9.23
C ALA A 495 -22.96 22.97 10.02
N SER A 496 -23.62 23.94 9.38
CA SER A 496 -23.89 25.27 9.92
C SER A 496 -25.34 25.70 9.70
N THR A 497 -25.79 26.72 10.42
CA THR A 497 -27.14 27.29 10.31
C THR A 497 -27.29 28.34 9.20
N SER A 498 -26.20 28.73 8.53
CA SER A 498 -26.14 29.86 7.58
C SER A 498 -25.35 29.53 6.31
N LEU A 499 -25.88 29.95 5.16
CA LEU A 499 -25.29 29.72 3.83
C LEU A 499 -23.91 30.38 3.68
N ASP A 500 -23.75 31.60 4.18
CA ASP A 500 -22.50 32.37 4.07
C ASP A 500 -21.35 31.65 4.80
N SER A 501 -21.63 31.15 6.01
CA SER A 501 -20.70 30.35 6.82
C SER A 501 -20.31 29.05 6.09
N THR A 502 -21.28 28.33 5.52
CA THR A 502 -20.98 27.13 4.71
C THR A 502 -20.15 27.43 3.46
N THR A 503 -20.29 28.62 2.88
CA THR A 503 -19.53 29.04 1.69
C THR A 503 -18.09 29.34 2.07
N ASN A 504 -17.85 30.19 3.07
CA ASN A 504 -16.50 30.52 3.55
C ASN A 504 -15.73 29.28 4.05
N LEU A 505 -16.42 28.34 4.69
CA LEU A 505 -15.85 27.07 5.13
C LEU A 505 -15.46 26.18 3.94
N LYS A 506 -16.32 26.08 2.91
CA LYS A 506 -16.01 25.37 1.66
C LYS A 506 -14.79 25.96 0.94
N GLU A 507 -14.62 27.29 0.97
CA GLU A 507 -13.47 27.94 0.33
C GLU A 507 -12.17 27.76 1.12
N SER A 508 -12.23 27.89 2.45
CA SER A 508 -11.06 27.75 3.32
C SER A 508 -10.56 26.30 3.50
N LEU A 509 -11.37 25.29 3.14
CA LEU A 509 -11.03 23.87 3.21
C LEU A 509 -10.96 23.17 1.83
N ARG A 510 -10.85 23.91 0.70
CA ARG A 510 -10.77 23.32 -0.66
C ARG A 510 -9.67 22.24 -0.81
N GLU A 511 -8.57 22.39 -0.07
CA GLU A 511 -7.45 21.43 -0.03
C GLU A 511 -7.82 20.09 0.64
N ASN A 512 -8.77 20.10 1.57
CA ASN A 512 -9.32 18.91 2.23
C ASN A 512 -10.60 18.44 1.52
N GLY A 513 -10.48 18.02 0.25
CA GLY A 513 -11.61 17.73 -0.66
C GLY A 513 -12.66 16.69 -0.20
N ASN A 514 -12.44 15.99 0.90
CA ASN A 514 -13.41 15.05 1.51
C ASN A 514 -14.39 15.70 2.50
N VAL A 515 -14.26 17.01 2.78
CA VAL A 515 -15.20 17.78 3.62
C VAL A 515 -16.33 18.35 2.77
N GLN A 516 -17.58 18.03 3.13
CA GLN A 516 -18.77 18.55 2.46
C GLN A 516 -19.53 19.51 3.38
N PRO A 517 -19.84 20.74 2.96
CA PRO A 517 -20.64 21.67 3.75
C PRO A 517 -22.12 21.25 3.75
N LEU A 518 -22.79 21.45 4.89
CA LEU A 518 -24.21 21.17 5.07
C LEU A 518 -24.93 22.35 5.74
N ILE A 519 -26.15 22.66 5.30
CA ILE A 519 -27.06 23.53 6.07
C ILE A 519 -27.91 22.63 6.97
N PHE A 520 -27.81 22.83 8.29
CA PHE A 520 -28.52 22.00 9.27
C PHE A 520 -29.04 22.83 10.45
N ASN A 521 -30.17 22.40 10.99
CA ASN A 521 -30.76 22.89 12.23
C ASN A 521 -31.25 21.67 13.04
N ALA A 522 -30.71 21.52 14.25
CA ALA A 522 -30.99 20.35 15.10
C ALA A 522 -32.42 20.29 15.64
N GLU A 523 -33.18 21.39 15.67
CA GLU A 523 -34.58 21.42 16.12
C GLU A 523 -35.56 20.95 15.03
N LYS A 524 -35.18 21.08 13.76
CA LYS A 524 -35.99 20.64 12.62
C LYS A 524 -35.95 19.12 12.42
N ARG A 525 -36.95 18.60 11.69
CA ARG A 525 -36.99 17.18 11.30
C ARG A 525 -35.81 16.83 10.39
N ILE A 526 -35.44 15.56 10.39
CA ILE A 526 -34.22 15.05 9.75
C ILE A 526 -34.47 14.77 8.27
N GLU A 527 -35.65 14.24 7.99
CA GLU A 527 -36.12 13.88 6.65
C GLU A 527 -36.30 15.12 5.77
N GLU A 528 -36.74 16.24 6.37
CA GLU A 528 -36.86 17.56 5.75
C GLU A 528 -35.50 18.19 5.39
N GLN A 529 -34.40 17.66 5.93
CA GLN A 529 -33.04 18.16 5.74
C GLN A 529 -32.17 17.20 4.90
N GLY A 530 -32.79 16.22 4.24
CA GLY A 530 -32.13 15.28 3.32
C GLY A 530 -31.24 14.21 3.99
N LEU A 531 -31.08 14.26 5.31
CA LEU A 531 -30.31 13.28 6.07
C LEU A 531 -31.13 12.00 6.33
N LYS A 532 -30.42 10.88 6.53
CA LYS A 532 -31.02 9.56 6.77
C LYS A 532 -30.82 9.14 8.24
N PRO A 533 -31.86 8.68 8.95
CA PRO A 533 -31.73 8.17 10.31
C PRO A 533 -30.71 7.01 10.42
N GLY A 534 -29.99 6.95 11.53
CA GLY A 534 -29.07 5.85 11.86
C GLY A 534 -27.78 5.79 11.03
N THR A 535 -27.34 6.88 10.40
CA THR A 535 -26.26 6.86 9.39
C THR A 535 -24.93 7.49 9.81
N HIS A 536 -24.86 8.24 10.91
CA HIS A 536 -23.63 8.91 11.34
C HIS A 536 -22.98 8.17 12.52
N ASP A 537 -21.70 7.81 12.37
CA ASP A 537 -20.96 7.07 13.40
C ASP A 537 -20.28 8.00 14.42
N LEU A 538 -20.07 9.26 14.04
CA LEU A 538 -19.48 10.28 14.89
C LEU A 538 -20.18 11.62 14.67
N ILE A 539 -20.73 12.20 15.74
CA ILE A 539 -21.29 13.57 15.74
C ILE A 539 -20.44 14.42 16.66
N ILE A 540 -19.84 15.50 16.14
CA ILE A 540 -18.93 16.38 16.88
C ILE A 540 -19.61 17.73 17.04
N ILE A 541 -19.91 18.13 18.28
CA ILE A 541 -20.55 19.42 18.58
C ILE A 541 -19.44 20.40 18.97
N THR A 542 -19.20 21.38 18.09
CA THR A 542 -18.12 22.38 18.24
C THR A 542 -18.60 23.74 18.77
N ASP A 543 -19.91 23.96 18.82
CA ASP A 543 -20.59 25.01 19.58
C ASP A 543 -21.94 24.47 20.10
N PHE A 544 -22.23 24.57 21.40
CA PHE A 544 -23.49 24.09 21.99
C PHE A 544 -24.74 24.81 21.45
N ALA A 545 -24.59 26.02 20.88
CA ALA A 545 -25.68 26.69 20.16
C ALA A 545 -26.14 25.95 18.90
N ALA A 546 -25.34 25.01 18.36
CA ALA A 546 -25.72 24.20 17.20
C ALA A 546 -26.85 23.18 17.52
N LEU A 547 -27.14 22.92 18.80
CA LEU A 547 -28.29 22.15 19.24
C LEU A 547 -29.62 22.94 19.19
N GLY A 548 -29.56 24.23 18.89
CA GLY A 548 -30.70 25.13 18.81
C GLY A 548 -31.00 25.88 20.12
N SER A 549 -32.19 26.47 20.19
CA SER A 549 -32.71 27.14 21.39
C SER A 549 -33.17 26.16 22.47
N ASN A 550 -33.53 24.93 22.08
CA ASN A 550 -33.94 23.86 22.98
C ASN A 550 -33.07 22.61 22.77
N ALA A 551 -32.05 22.44 23.61
CA ALA A 551 -31.11 21.33 23.55
C ALA A 551 -31.78 19.95 23.64
N THR A 552 -32.91 19.81 24.35
CA THR A 552 -33.64 18.53 24.48
C THR A 552 -34.31 18.11 23.17
N ILE A 553 -34.77 19.08 22.35
CA ILE A 553 -35.26 18.80 20.99
C ILE A 553 -34.07 18.44 20.07
N GLY A 554 -32.97 19.20 20.14
CA GLY A 554 -31.74 18.92 19.39
C GLY A 554 -31.23 17.50 19.66
N ALA A 555 -31.04 17.13 20.93
CA ALA A 555 -30.59 15.81 21.37
C ALA A 555 -31.51 14.67 20.92
N LYS A 556 -32.84 14.89 20.92
CA LYS A 556 -33.83 13.93 20.40
C LYS A 556 -33.66 13.67 18.90
N ASN A 557 -33.29 14.69 18.13
CA ASN A 557 -33.02 14.54 16.70
C ASN A 557 -31.62 13.94 16.44
N LEU A 558 -30.60 14.31 17.22
CA LEU A 558 -29.28 13.65 17.12
C LEU A 558 -29.37 12.13 17.39
N LYS A 559 -30.20 11.70 18.34
CA LYS A 559 -30.45 10.27 18.62
C LYS A 559 -31.03 9.51 17.41
N GLN A 560 -31.74 10.19 16.52
CA GLN A 560 -32.27 9.60 15.29
C GLN A 560 -31.22 9.59 14.16
N LEU A 561 -30.27 10.53 14.14
CA LEU A 561 -29.18 10.59 13.14
C LEU A 561 -28.06 9.58 13.39
N ILE A 562 -27.72 9.35 14.66
CA ILE A 562 -26.58 8.55 15.09
C ILE A 562 -26.79 7.04 14.84
N SER A 563 -25.75 6.35 14.39
CA SER A 563 -25.79 4.89 14.23
C SER A 563 -25.82 4.20 15.60
N PRO A 564 -26.29 2.93 15.71
CA PRO A 564 -26.46 2.27 17.01
C PRO A 564 -25.20 2.14 17.86
N GLN A 565 -24.01 2.24 17.25
CA GLN A 565 -22.70 2.16 17.91
C GLN A 565 -21.92 3.49 17.82
N GLY A 566 -22.55 4.54 17.29
CA GLY A 566 -21.94 5.85 17.10
C GLY A 566 -21.79 6.66 18.39
N HIS A 567 -20.91 7.67 18.32
CA HIS A 567 -20.54 8.52 19.44
C HIS A 567 -20.87 10.00 19.18
N VAL A 568 -21.23 10.71 20.26
CA VAL A 568 -21.31 12.19 20.29
C VAL A 568 -20.12 12.72 21.07
N VAL A 569 -19.47 13.76 20.54
CA VAL A 569 -18.30 14.42 21.14
C VAL A 569 -18.62 15.87 21.41
N LEU A 570 -18.46 16.31 22.67
CA LEU A 570 -18.73 17.67 23.12
C LEU A 570 -17.41 18.46 23.20
N LEU A 571 -17.05 19.22 22.16
CA LEU A 571 -15.76 19.93 22.12
C LEU A 571 -15.69 21.08 23.13
N GLU A 572 -16.77 21.85 23.31
CA GLU A 572 -16.90 22.84 24.40
C GLU A 572 -17.03 22.18 25.81
N GLY A 573 -17.08 20.84 25.88
CA GLY A 573 -17.02 20.06 27.13
C GLY A 573 -15.61 19.61 27.54
N VAL A 574 -14.59 19.86 26.70
CA VAL A 574 -13.20 19.53 27.00
C VAL A 574 -12.65 20.55 28.02
N PRO A 575 -12.00 20.12 29.12
CA PRO A 575 -11.45 21.05 30.11
C PRO A 575 -10.28 21.88 29.54
N GLU A 576 -10.54 23.13 29.15
CA GLU A 576 -9.50 24.11 28.85
C GLU A 576 -8.87 24.65 30.17
N PRO A 577 -7.53 24.87 30.24
CA PRO A 577 -6.87 25.51 31.37
C PRO A 577 -7.21 27.00 31.43
N GLU A 578 -7.19 27.58 32.63
CA GLU A 578 -7.70 28.94 32.87
C GLU A 578 -6.80 30.00 32.24
N TRP A 579 -5.49 29.72 32.13
CA TRP A 579 -4.54 30.57 31.43
C TRP A 579 -4.86 30.73 29.94
N LEU A 580 -5.46 29.72 29.27
CA LEU A 580 -5.86 29.84 27.86
C LEU A 580 -6.93 30.90 27.70
N LEU A 581 -8.00 30.82 28.51
CA LEU A 581 -9.14 31.73 28.44
C LEU A 581 -8.69 33.19 28.60
N VAL A 582 -7.75 33.44 29.52
CA VAL A 582 -7.17 34.77 29.75
C VAL A 582 -6.33 35.25 28.56
N LEU A 583 -5.46 34.41 27.99
CA LEU A 583 -4.67 34.78 26.81
C LEU A 583 -5.50 35.00 25.56
N LYS A 584 -6.51 34.15 25.33
CA LYS A 584 -7.41 34.22 24.18
C LYS A 584 -8.18 35.54 24.18
N ASP A 585 -8.74 35.95 25.32
CA ASP A 585 -9.42 37.24 25.48
C ASP A 585 -8.46 38.43 25.29
N TYR A 586 -7.22 38.31 25.81
CA TYR A 586 -6.18 39.35 25.69
C TYR A 586 -5.74 39.60 24.24
N ILE A 587 -5.59 38.53 23.45
CA ILE A 587 -5.09 38.58 22.06
C ILE A 587 -6.18 38.93 21.04
N THR A 588 -7.42 38.42 21.24
CA THR A 588 -8.52 38.58 20.26
C THR A 588 -9.30 39.89 20.40
N LYS A 589 -9.53 40.37 21.63
CA LYS A 589 -10.11 41.70 21.91
C LYS A 589 -11.45 42.04 21.24
N GLU A 590 -12.43 41.14 21.36
CA GLU A 590 -13.77 41.66 21.68
C GLU A 590 -13.76 42.26 23.10
N SER A 591 -14.60 43.28 23.34
CA SER A 591 -14.63 43.99 24.63
C SER A 591 -15.13 43.06 25.76
N PRO A 592 -14.70 43.23 27.03
CA PRO A 592 -15.23 42.47 28.17
C PRO A 592 -16.75 42.54 28.36
N ASN A 593 -17.43 43.47 27.69
CA ASN A 593 -18.90 43.63 27.66
C ASN A 593 -19.54 43.22 26.31
N ALA A 594 -18.82 42.59 25.38
CA ALA A 594 -19.36 42.18 24.08
C ALA A 594 -20.26 40.92 24.19
N SER A 595 -20.01 40.06 25.18
CA SER A 595 -20.73 38.80 25.40
C SER A 595 -22.16 38.95 25.95
N THR A 596 -22.68 40.18 26.08
CA THR A 596 -24.10 40.44 26.40
C THR A 596 -24.98 40.64 25.15
N GLY A 597 -24.50 40.24 23.96
CA GLY A 597 -25.23 40.26 22.69
C GLY A 597 -26.24 39.12 22.51
N SER A 598 -27.33 39.12 23.29
CA SER A 598 -28.58 38.34 23.16
C SER A 598 -28.63 37.17 22.14
N LYS A 599 -28.07 36.00 22.51
CA LYS A 599 -28.71 34.70 22.27
C LYS A 599 -28.50 33.81 23.51
N THR A 600 -29.51 33.04 23.88
CA THR A 600 -29.40 32.04 24.95
C THR A 600 -28.56 30.85 24.48
N LYS A 601 -27.23 30.92 24.66
CA LYS A 601 -26.38 29.72 24.55
C LYS A 601 -26.78 28.73 25.64
N SER A 602 -27.04 27.48 25.25
CA SER A 602 -27.23 26.39 26.21
C SER A 602 -25.92 26.18 26.98
N SER A 603 -26.01 26.00 28.30
CA SER A 603 -24.84 25.66 29.11
C SER A 603 -24.42 24.20 28.88
N PHE A 604 -23.20 23.87 29.33
CA PHE A 604 -22.76 22.47 29.40
C PHE A 604 -23.75 21.58 30.18
N GLU A 605 -24.35 22.15 31.24
CA GLU A 605 -25.26 21.44 32.14
C GLU A 605 -26.61 21.16 31.45
N ASP A 606 -27.13 22.11 30.66
CA ASP A 606 -28.34 21.95 29.84
C ASP A 606 -28.13 20.87 28.76
N VAL A 607 -26.98 20.91 28.06
CA VAL A 607 -26.64 19.93 27.00
C VAL A 607 -26.43 18.53 27.58
N TYR A 608 -25.75 18.42 28.72
CA TYR A 608 -25.57 17.16 29.42
C TYR A 608 -26.90 16.57 29.89
N ALA A 609 -27.80 17.40 30.45
CA ALA A 609 -29.14 16.98 30.84
C ALA A 609 -29.95 16.50 29.63
N ALA A 610 -30.04 17.31 28.58
CA ALA A 610 -30.75 17.00 27.34
C ALA A 610 -30.32 15.68 26.68
N LEU A 611 -29.01 15.39 26.66
CA LEU A 611 -28.47 14.12 26.17
C LEU A 611 -28.82 12.95 27.12
N THR A 612 -28.68 13.15 28.43
CA THR A 612 -28.97 12.10 29.43
C THR A 612 -30.46 11.73 29.44
N GLU A 613 -31.37 12.70 29.37
CA GLU A 613 -32.82 12.51 29.24
C GLU A 613 -33.19 11.74 27.97
N ASN A 614 -32.52 12.04 26.86
CA ASN A 614 -32.67 11.29 25.62
C ASN A 614 -31.99 9.90 25.66
N GLY A 615 -31.38 9.49 26.78
CA GLY A 615 -30.82 8.15 26.95
C GLY A 615 -29.45 7.95 26.29
N PHE A 616 -28.66 9.01 26.17
CA PHE A 616 -27.22 8.89 26.02
C PHE A 616 -26.55 8.61 27.37
N VAL A 617 -25.40 7.95 27.35
CA VAL A 617 -24.52 7.71 28.50
C VAL A 617 -23.11 8.15 28.18
N PHE A 618 -22.39 8.67 29.18
CA PHE A 618 -21.00 9.10 29.07
C PHE A 618 -20.11 8.01 29.67
N GLY A 619 -19.13 7.51 28.91
CA GLY A 619 -18.26 6.40 29.33
C GLY A 619 -18.88 5.00 29.18
N ASN A 620 -18.48 4.08 30.06
CA ASN A 620 -18.96 2.68 30.11
C ASN A 620 -19.91 2.48 31.30
N GLN A 621 -20.83 1.50 31.21
CA GLN A 621 -22.08 1.48 32.01
C GLN A 621 -21.93 1.07 33.50
N ASP A 622 -20.72 1.07 34.05
CA ASP A 622 -20.46 0.76 35.46
C ASP A 622 -20.31 2.03 36.32
N ASN A 623 -20.34 1.88 37.64
CA ASN A 623 -20.25 2.97 38.62
C ASN A 623 -18.84 3.59 38.67
N ASP A 624 -18.47 4.35 37.65
CA ASP A 624 -17.22 5.09 37.59
C ASP A 624 -17.29 6.26 38.59
N SER A 625 -16.80 6.04 39.81
CA SER A 625 -16.72 7.05 40.88
C SER A 625 -15.62 8.10 40.65
N THR A 626 -14.96 8.04 39.49
CA THR A 626 -13.89 8.96 39.09
C THR A 626 -14.49 10.24 38.48
N PRO A 627 -13.93 11.43 38.79
CA PRO A 627 -14.39 12.70 38.21
C PRO A 627 -13.80 12.92 36.80
N ALA A 628 -14.02 11.95 35.90
CA ALA A 628 -13.61 12.06 34.49
C ALA A 628 -14.46 13.12 33.74
N PRO A 629 -13.92 13.79 32.71
CA PRO A 629 -14.70 14.67 31.85
C PRO A 629 -15.86 13.95 31.16
N LYS A 630 -16.85 14.72 30.71
CA LYS A 630 -18.08 14.21 30.10
C LYS A 630 -18.17 14.71 28.65
N VAL A 631 -17.24 14.21 27.82
CA VAL A 631 -17.04 14.66 26.44
C VAL A 631 -17.55 13.63 25.44
N PHE A 632 -17.21 12.35 25.64
CA PHE A 632 -17.66 11.23 24.81
C PHE A 632 -18.95 10.64 25.38
N ALA A 633 -20.04 10.75 24.61
CA ALA A 633 -21.34 10.15 24.89
C ALA A 633 -21.73 9.13 23.80
N ARG A 634 -22.57 8.15 24.15
CA ARG A 634 -23.10 7.13 23.23
C ARG A 634 -24.51 6.74 23.63
N VAL A 635 -25.33 6.25 22.69
CA VAL A 635 -26.71 5.80 23.01
C VAL A 635 -26.65 4.59 23.94
N LYS A 636 -27.43 4.59 25.03
CA LYS A 636 -27.47 3.50 25.99
C LYS A 636 -27.91 2.19 25.33
N GLN A 637 -26.97 1.27 25.17
CA GLN A 637 -27.23 -0.08 24.66
C GLN A 637 -27.93 -0.94 25.72
N PRO A 638 -28.79 -1.89 25.33
CA PRO A 638 -29.27 -2.93 26.24
C PRO A 638 -28.12 -3.82 26.73
N VAL A 639 -28.35 -4.50 27.84
CA VAL A 639 -27.49 -5.61 28.28
C VAL A 639 -27.71 -6.76 27.29
N PRO A 640 -26.65 -7.34 26.69
CA PRO A 640 -26.80 -8.42 25.73
C PRO A 640 -27.20 -9.71 26.46
N GLU A 641 -28.03 -10.51 25.80
CA GLU A 641 -28.23 -11.90 26.21
C GLU A 641 -26.93 -12.68 25.92
N THR A 642 -26.29 -13.15 27.00
CA THR A 642 -25.18 -14.10 27.00
C THR A 642 -25.71 -15.50 27.28
N SER A 643 -24.95 -16.53 26.90
CA SER A 643 -25.28 -17.90 27.34
C SER A 643 -25.02 -18.02 28.84
N SER A 644 -25.94 -18.65 29.57
CA SER A 644 -25.73 -19.01 30.98
C SER A 644 -24.68 -20.12 31.16
N GLU A 645 -24.27 -20.80 30.08
CA GLU A 645 -23.19 -21.79 30.09
C GLU A 645 -22.23 -21.63 28.90
N ILE A 646 -20.94 -21.74 29.16
CA ILE A 646 -19.85 -21.75 28.16
C ILE A 646 -18.95 -22.98 28.37
N THR A 647 -18.49 -23.61 27.30
CA THR A 647 -17.54 -24.74 27.40
C THR A 647 -16.11 -24.22 27.40
N VAL A 648 -15.32 -24.53 28.44
CA VAL A 648 -13.88 -24.26 28.48
C VAL A 648 -13.15 -25.52 28.02
N VAL A 649 -12.39 -25.41 26.93
CA VAL A 649 -11.84 -26.54 26.18
C VAL A 649 -10.31 -26.55 26.23
N GLY A 650 -9.72 -27.57 26.86
CA GLY A 650 -8.28 -27.79 26.81
C GLY A 650 -7.74 -28.67 27.96
N PRO A 651 -6.52 -29.23 27.83
CA PRO A 651 -5.84 -29.93 28.93
C PRO A 651 -5.38 -28.99 30.06
N ALA A 652 -5.21 -27.70 29.74
CA ALA A 652 -4.60 -26.64 30.55
C ALA A 652 -5.37 -26.20 31.83
N TYR A 653 -6.24 -27.02 32.42
CA TYR A 653 -7.01 -26.68 33.63
C TYR A 653 -6.15 -26.39 34.88
N HIS A 654 -4.86 -26.74 34.82
CA HIS A 654 -3.90 -26.43 35.87
C HIS A 654 -3.50 -24.94 35.88
N LEU A 655 -3.69 -24.21 34.77
CA LEU A 655 -3.37 -22.78 34.67
C LEU A 655 -4.18 -21.95 35.68
N PRO A 656 -3.53 -21.05 36.46
CA PRO A 656 -4.24 -20.12 37.35
C PRO A 656 -5.26 -19.23 36.62
N LEU A 657 -5.02 -18.91 35.35
CA LEU A 657 -5.92 -18.15 34.48
C LEU A 657 -7.31 -18.79 34.39
N ILE A 658 -7.39 -20.12 34.21
CA ILE A 658 -8.68 -20.82 34.07
C ILE A 658 -9.51 -20.70 35.35
N ARG A 659 -8.88 -20.78 36.53
CA ARG A 659 -9.57 -20.63 37.82
C ARG A 659 -10.12 -19.22 38.02
N GLU A 660 -9.35 -18.20 37.62
CA GLU A 660 -9.80 -16.81 37.70
C GLU A 660 -10.86 -16.49 36.64
N ILE A 661 -10.87 -17.16 35.48
CA ILE A 661 -11.97 -17.14 34.51
C ILE A 661 -13.23 -17.75 35.11
N GLU A 662 -13.16 -18.97 35.67
CA GLU A 662 -14.32 -19.65 36.29
C GLU A 662 -14.97 -18.78 37.37
N LYS A 663 -14.16 -18.11 38.19
CA LYS A 663 -14.61 -17.12 39.17
C LYS A 663 -15.22 -15.88 38.51
N THR A 664 -14.48 -15.21 37.62
CA THR A 664 -14.91 -13.94 36.99
C THR A 664 -16.20 -14.11 36.19
N PHE A 665 -16.37 -15.24 35.50
CA PHE A 665 -17.58 -15.58 34.74
C PHE A 665 -18.72 -15.99 35.69
N GLY A 666 -18.43 -16.73 36.77
CA GLY A 666 -19.37 -17.08 37.82
C GLY A 666 -19.97 -15.85 38.52
N ASP A 667 -19.14 -14.85 38.83
CA ASP A 667 -19.54 -13.54 39.38
C ASP A 667 -20.54 -12.79 38.45
N HIS A 668 -20.57 -13.13 37.16
CA HIS A 668 -21.48 -12.59 36.14
C HIS A 668 -22.57 -13.59 35.71
N ASN A 669 -22.81 -14.65 36.50
CA ASN A 669 -23.81 -15.71 36.27
C ASN A 669 -23.58 -16.59 35.03
N ILE A 670 -22.36 -16.64 34.49
CA ILE A 670 -21.98 -17.50 33.37
C ILE A 670 -21.21 -18.71 33.90
N LYS A 671 -21.78 -19.90 33.74
CA LYS A 671 -21.20 -21.17 34.23
C LYS A 671 -20.24 -21.77 33.20
N CYS A 672 -18.97 -21.92 33.59
CA CYS A 672 -17.98 -22.64 32.81
C CYS A 672 -18.16 -24.17 32.95
N VAL A 673 -18.16 -24.89 31.83
CA VAL A 673 -18.21 -26.36 31.76
C VAL A 673 -16.92 -26.86 31.11
N LYS A 674 -16.17 -27.73 31.77
CA LYS A 674 -14.87 -28.23 31.27
C LYS A 674 -15.05 -29.41 30.29
N SER A 675 -14.35 -29.39 29.15
CA SER A 675 -14.31 -30.48 28.16
C SER A 675 -12.94 -30.60 27.47
N THR A 676 -12.55 -31.80 27.03
CA THR A 676 -11.47 -31.93 26.03
C THR A 676 -11.98 -31.50 24.65
N ILE A 677 -11.06 -31.28 23.70
CA ILE A 677 -11.40 -30.94 22.30
C ILE A 677 -12.06 -32.13 21.55
N ASP A 678 -11.75 -33.36 21.99
CA ASP A 678 -12.39 -34.61 21.55
C ASP A 678 -13.72 -34.92 22.28
N GLY A 679 -14.12 -34.09 23.25
CA GLY A 679 -15.31 -34.33 24.07
C GLY A 679 -16.62 -34.10 23.31
N ASP A 680 -17.72 -34.64 23.84
CA ASP A 680 -19.07 -34.40 23.29
C ASP A 680 -19.56 -32.99 23.63
N ILE A 681 -19.17 -32.02 22.80
CA ILE A 681 -19.53 -30.61 22.92
C ILE A 681 -20.85 -30.36 22.16
N PRO A 682 -21.95 -29.97 22.83
CA PRO A 682 -23.21 -29.71 22.17
C PRO A 682 -23.08 -28.59 21.12
N PRO A 683 -23.46 -28.81 19.84
CA PRO A 683 -23.13 -27.88 18.76
C PRO A 683 -23.60 -26.43 18.94
N SER A 684 -24.65 -26.18 19.73
CA SER A 684 -25.18 -24.84 20.01
C SER A 684 -24.57 -24.13 21.22
N ARG A 685 -23.71 -24.77 22.01
CA ARG A 685 -23.06 -24.13 23.16
C ARG A 685 -21.84 -23.32 22.70
N ASP A 686 -21.65 -22.14 23.27
CA ASP A 686 -20.44 -21.34 23.06
C ASP A 686 -19.20 -22.05 23.66
N ILE A 687 -18.04 -21.87 23.03
CA ILE A 687 -16.78 -22.53 23.44
C ILE A 687 -15.61 -21.55 23.52
N MET A 688 -14.76 -21.73 24.54
CA MET A 688 -13.51 -21.02 24.75
C MET A 688 -12.36 -22.03 24.84
N VAL A 689 -11.43 -21.98 23.89
CA VAL A 689 -10.40 -23.01 23.66
C VAL A 689 -9.02 -22.52 24.13
N PHE A 690 -8.27 -23.37 24.82
CA PHE A 690 -6.95 -23.07 25.42
C PHE A 690 -5.89 -24.15 25.12
N VAL A 691 -6.04 -24.91 24.02
CA VAL A 691 -5.16 -26.06 23.76
C VAL A 691 -3.69 -25.70 23.55
N ASP A 692 -3.40 -24.54 22.95
CA ASP A 692 -2.03 -24.10 22.59
C ASP A 692 -1.16 -23.67 23.79
N PHE A 693 -1.68 -23.68 25.03
CA PHE A 693 -0.91 -23.29 26.21
C PHE A 693 -0.10 -24.42 26.84
N ASP A 694 -0.44 -25.69 26.53
CA ASP A 694 0.31 -26.86 26.99
C ASP A 694 1.31 -27.29 25.92
N GLU A 695 0.83 -27.54 24.69
CA GLU A 695 1.63 -27.78 23.48
C GLU A 695 0.94 -27.14 22.26
N PRO A 696 1.67 -26.60 21.25
CA PRO A 696 1.05 -25.93 20.10
C PRO A 696 0.28 -26.92 19.22
N TYR A 697 -1.05 -26.79 19.19
CA TYR A 697 -1.96 -27.87 18.77
C TYR A 697 -1.83 -28.21 17.27
N LEU A 698 -1.73 -27.20 16.39
CA LEU A 698 -1.58 -27.43 14.94
C LEU A 698 -0.18 -27.85 14.50
N TYR A 699 0.84 -27.59 15.31
CA TYR A 699 2.24 -27.91 14.97
C TYR A 699 2.49 -29.42 15.10
N ASN A 700 2.00 -30.01 16.20
CA ASN A 700 2.13 -31.45 16.50
C ASN A 700 0.93 -32.30 16.02
N ILE A 701 0.01 -31.74 15.22
CA ILE A 701 -1.30 -32.38 14.94
C ILE A 701 -1.17 -33.69 14.16
N THR A 702 -1.91 -34.72 14.59
CA THR A 702 -2.06 -35.99 13.85
C THR A 702 -3.22 -35.97 12.86
N GLU A 703 -3.24 -36.91 11.91
CA GLU A 703 -4.34 -37.11 10.96
C GLU A 703 -5.71 -37.29 11.65
N ALA A 704 -5.73 -38.01 12.78
CA ALA A 704 -6.94 -38.25 13.55
C ALA A 704 -7.45 -36.97 14.23
N GLU A 705 -6.56 -36.14 14.76
CA GLU A 705 -6.91 -34.86 15.40
C GLU A 705 -7.36 -33.83 14.37
N LEU A 706 -6.66 -33.71 13.23
CA LEU A 706 -7.07 -32.83 12.12
C LEU A 706 -8.49 -33.17 11.64
N SER A 707 -8.76 -34.46 11.46
CA SER A 707 -10.10 -34.96 11.05
C SER A 707 -11.19 -34.61 12.06
N ARG A 708 -10.90 -34.72 13.38
CA ARG A 708 -11.85 -34.35 14.45
C ARG A 708 -12.04 -32.85 14.57
N PHE A 709 -10.96 -32.07 14.47
CA PHE A 709 -10.99 -30.61 14.47
C PHE A 709 -11.86 -30.08 13.32
N VAL A 710 -11.64 -30.55 12.09
CA VAL A 710 -12.48 -30.18 10.93
C VAL A 710 -13.96 -30.54 11.17
N LYS A 711 -14.25 -31.70 11.76
CA LYS A 711 -15.62 -32.11 12.13
C LYS A 711 -16.25 -31.21 13.20
N LEU A 712 -15.51 -30.85 14.24
CA LEU A 712 -15.96 -29.95 15.31
C LEU A 712 -16.30 -28.56 14.75
N VAL A 713 -15.39 -27.96 13.98
CA VAL A 713 -15.53 -26.59 13.48
C VAL A 713 -16.50 -26.48 12.30
N SER A 714 -16.69 -27.54 11.51
CA SER A 714 -17.80 -27.57 10.54
C SER A 714 -19.16 -27.81 11.21
N GLY A 715 -19.23 -28.60 12.29
CA GLY A 715 -20.45 -28.93 13.02
C GLY A 715 -21.00 -27.83 13.95
N MET A 716 -20.14 -26.97 14.51
CA MET A 716 -20.53 -25.95 15.49
C MET A 716 -21.59 -24.95 14.98
N LYS A 717 -22.44 -24.48 15.89
CA LYS A 717 -23.49 -23.46 15.71
C LYS A 717 -23.39 -22.32 16.72
N GLY A 718 -22.84 -22.59 17.92
CA GLY A 718 -22.41 -21.56 18.88
C GLY A 718 -21.18 -20.79 18.39
N LYS A 719 -20.72 -19.84 19.20
CA LYS A 719 -19.51 -19.03 18.94
C LYS A 719 -18.26 -19.75 19.47
N MET A 720 -17.10 -19.48 18.87
CA MET A 720 -15.80 -19.90 19.39
C MET A 720 -14.93 -18.69 19.75
N ILE A 721 -14.28 -18.75 20.91
CA ILE A 721 -13.09 -17.96 21.24
C ILE A 721 -11.93 -18.94 21.32
N TRP A 722 -10.99 -18.86 20.39
CA TRP A 722 -9.73 -19.59 20.46
C TRP A 722 -8.68 -18.70 21.12
N VAL A 723 -8.17 -19.10 22.27
CA VAL A 723 -7.14 -18.38 23.02
C VAL A 723 -5.80 -19.06 22.82
N THR A 724 -4.80 -18.29 22.39
CA THR A 724 -3.43 -18.73 22.08
C THR A 724 -2.41 -17.90 22.86
N PRO A 725 -1.21 -18.44 23.16
CA PRO A 725 -0.03 -17.62 23.45
C PRO A 725 0.19 -16.49 22.43
N SER A 726 0.79 -15.39 22.88
CA SER A 726 1.23 -14.27 22.05
C SER A 726 2.12 -14.69 20.87
N ALA A 727 1.73 -14.25 19.66
CA ALA A 727 2.26 -14.70 18.37
C ALA A 727 2.56 -13.54 17.39
N GLN A 728 1.66 -12.57 17.26
CA GLN A 728 1.84 -11.39 16.38
C GLN A 728 2.41 -10.17 17.10
N ILE A 729 2.43 -10.18 18.43
CA ILE A 729 3.04 -9.15 19.27
C ILE A 729 3.83 -9.88 20.37
N TYR A 730 5.09 -9.54 20.61
CA TYR A 730 5.93 -10.14 21.66
C TYR A 730 6.00 -11.69 21.61
N CYS A 731 6.17 -12.27 20.42
CA CYS A 731 6.15 -13.72 20.24
C CYS A 731 7.23 -14.45 21.06
N LYS A 732 6.83 -15.49 21.80
CA LYS A 732 7.74 -16.37 22.58
C LYS A 732 7.85 -17.78 22.01
N ASN A 733 6.86 -18.23 21.24
CA ASN A 733 6.88 -19.48 20.49
C ASN A 733 6.01 -19.28 19.23
N PRO A 734 6.58 -19.35 18.01
CA PRO A 734 5.83 -19.12 16.79
C PRO A 734 4.95 -20.30 16.37
N ASN A 735 5.11 -21.49 16.97
CA ASN A 735 4.39 -22.69 16.57
C ASN A 735 2.86 -22.59 16.74
N SER A 736 2.35 -21.81 17.70
CA SER A 736 0.90 -21.65 17.89
C SER A 736 0.26 -20.70 16.86
N SER A 737 1.02 -19.81 16.22
CA SER A 737 0.48 -18.81 15.28
C SER A 737 -0.14 -19.43 14.03
N MET A 738 0.19 -20.70 13.72
CA MET A 738 -0.43 -21.50 12.68
C MET A 738 -1.96 -21.47 12.74
N ILE A 739 -2.55 -21.34 13.94
CA ILE A 739 -4.00 -21.27 14.11
C ILE A 739 -4.61 -20.00 13.49
N LEU A 740 -3.86 -18.90 13.45
CA LEU A 740 -4.35 -17.61 12.96
C LEU A 740 -4.64 -17.69 11.45
N GLY A 741 -3.66 -18.15 10.66
CA GLY A 741 -3.80 -18.40 9.22
C GLY A 741 -4.88 -19.44 8.88
N LEU A 742 -5.01 -20.49 9.69
CA LEU A 742 -6.08 -21.46 9.53
C LEU A 742 -7.46 -20.86 9.81
N MET A 743 -7.62 -20.10 10.91
CA MET A 743 -8.90 -19.51 11.30
C MET A 743 -9.36 -18.41 10.34
N ARG A 744 -8.44 -17.60 9.79
CA ARG A 744 -8.73 -16.67 8.68
C ARG A 744 -9.37 -17.39 7.50
N THR A 745 -8.84 -18.56 7.15
CA THR A 745 -9.39 -19.43 6.09
C THR A 745 -10.77 -19.97 6.48
N ILE A 746 -10.87 -20.66 7.62
CA ILE A 746 -12.09 -21.34 8.11
C ILE A 746 -13.28 -20.39 8.29
N ARG A 747 -13.06 -19.15 8.77
CA ARG A 747 -14.09 -18.10 8.85
C ARG A 747 -14.78 -17.91 7.50
N SER A 748 -14.02 -17.92 6.40
CA SER A 748 -14.56 -17.79 5.04
C SER A 748 -15.21 -19.08 4.52
N GLU A 749 -14.60 -20.26 4.75
CA GLU A 749 -15.10 -21.54 4.21
C GLU A 749 -16.41 -21.97 4.88
N PHE A 750 -16.42 -21.98 6.22
CA PHE A 750 -17.50 -22.56 7.02
C PHE A 750 -18.46 -21.50 7.60
N LYS A 751 -18.15 -20.20 7.43
CA LYS A 751 -18.99 -19.06 7.85
C LYS A 751 -19.38 -19.09 9.33
N LYS A 752 -18.40 -19.37 10.18
CA LYS A 752 -18.53 -19.50 11.64
C LYS A 752 -18.03 -18.24 12.36
N ASP A 753 -18.66 -17.89 13.48
CA ASP A 753 -18.20 -16.81 14.36
C ASP A 753 -17.06 -17.32 15.26
N ILE A 754 -15.82 -17.21 14.77
CA ILE A 754 -14.61 -17.67 15.45
C ILE A 754 -13.69 -16.48 15.71
N THR A 755 -13.51 -16.18 16.99
CA THR A 755 -12.61 -15.15 17.49
C THR A 755 -11.28 -15.78 17.87
N THR A 756 -10.15 -15.18 17.48
CA THR A 756 -8.81 -15.52 18.01
C THR A 756 -8.37 -14.45 18.99
N VAL A 757 -7.85 -14.87 20.15
CA VAL A 757 -7.36 -13.98 21.21
C VAL A 757 -5.95 -14.40 21.62
N GLU A 758 -4.98 -13.53 21.40
CA GLU A 758 -3.61 -13.70 21.86
C GLU A 758 -3.41 -13.12 23.27
N LEU A 759 -2.71 -13.84 24.15
CA LEU A 759 -2.33 -13.31 25.47
C LEU A 759 -1.07 -13.99 26.04
N ASP A 760 -0.45 -13.34 27.03
CA ASP A 760 0.66 -13.90 27.82
C ASP A 760 0.33 -13.85 29.33
N PRO A 761 0.03 -15.00 29.98
CA PRO A 761 -0.23 -15.09 31.42
C PRO A 761 0.97 -14.78 32.31
N LYS A 762 2.18 -14.68 31.75
CA LYS A 762 3.41 -14.27 32.46
C LYS A 762 3.64 -12.76 32.42
N ARG A 763 2.98 -12.04 31.51
CA ARG A 763 3.06 -10.57 31.38
C ARG A 763 1.88 -9.88 32.05
N THR A 764 0.66 -10.34 31.76
CA THR A 764 -0.57 -9.69 32.24
C THR A 764 -1.17 -10.47 33.41
N MET A 765 -1.53 -9.76 34.49
CA MET A 765 -2.19 -10.36 35.65
C MET A 765 -3.48 -11.11 35.27
N ASN A 766 -3.64 -12.35 35.77
CA ASN A 766 -4.77 -13.22 35.45
C ASN A 766 -6.16 -12.58 35.70
N VAL A 767 -6.28 -11.73 36.73
CA VAL A 767 -7.52 -10.98 37.06
C VAL A 767 -7.85 -9.90 36.01
N SER A 768 -6.86 -9.41 35.29
CA SER A 768 -7.04 -8.49 34.15
C SER A 768 -7.38 -9.26 32.88
N LEU A 769 -6.67 -10.37 32.63
CA LEU A 769 -6.95 -11.28 31.51
C LEU A 769 -8.37 -11.86 31.57
N SER A 770 -8.85 -12.33 32.73
CA SER A 770 -10.20 -12.88 32.87
C SER A 770 -11.29 -11.85 32.59
N LYS A 771 -11.12 -10.60 33.07
CA LYS A 771 -12.02 -9.48 32.80
C LYS A 771 -12.02 -9.07 31.33
N SER A 772 -10.87 -9.04 30.68
CA SER A 772 -10.78 -8.71 29.25
C SER A 772 -11.32 -9.82 28.35
N LEU A 773 -11.14 -11.09 28.72
CA LEU A 773 -11.82 -12.23 28.06
C LEU A 773 -13.34 -12.19 28.24
N LEU A 774 -13.84 -11.81 29.43
CA LEU A 774 -15.28 -11.60 29.67
C LEU A 774 -15.83 -10.47 28.80
N LYS A 775 -15.16 -9.30 28.76
CA LYS A 775 -15.52 -8.17 27.89
C LYS A 775 -15.63 -8.60 26.42
N ILE A 776 -14.67 -9.37 25.92
CA ILE A 776 -14.70 -9.91 24.56
C ILE A 776 -15.90 -10.86 24.37
N TYR A 777 -16.16 -11.77 25.32
CA TYR A 777 -17.27 -12.73 25.26
C TYR A 777 -18.66 -12.04 25.21
N GLU A 778 -18.92 -11.08 26.09
CA GLU A 778 -20.13 -10.24 26.04
C GLU A 778 -20.20 -9.42 24.74
N GLY A 779 -19.06 -8.91 24.29
CA GLY A 779 -18.90 -8.16 23.05
C GLY A 779 -19.33 -8.94 21.81
N LEU A 780 -19.21 -10.28 21.81
CA LEU A 780 -19.63 -11.11 20.67
C LEU A 780 -21.12 -10.95 20.34
N SER A 781 -21.99 -10.86 21.36
CA SER A 781 -23.43 -10.62 21.15
C SER A 781 -23.74 -9.19 20.66
N ARG A 782 -22.80 -8.24 20.82
CA ARG A 782 -22.93 -6.84 20.38
C ARG A 782 -22.31 -6.55 19.00
N ARG A 783 -21.64 -7.51 18.36
CA ARG A 783 -20.96 -7.30 17.06
C ARG A 783 -21.92 -6.84 15.95
N SER A 784 -21.63 -5.70 15.34
CA SER A 784 -22.41 -5.17 14.22
C SER A 784 -22.24 -6.06 12.98
N LYS A 785 -23.34 -6.65 12.49
CA LYS A 785 -23.38 -7.40 11.23
C LYS A 785 -23.65 -6.44 10.06
N SER A 786 -22.68 -5.55 9.82
CA SER A 786 -22.74 -4.63 8.70
C SER A 786 -22.72 -5.37 7.36
N LYS A 787 -23.26 -4.75 6.31
CA LYS A 787 -23.14 -5.29 4.94
C LYS A 787 -21.74 -5.05 4.36
N ASP A 788 -21.06 -4.01 4.80
CA ASP A 788 -19.88 -3.45 4.12
C ASP A 788 -18.55 -3.97 4.69
N LEU A 789 -18.50 -4.24 5.99
CA LEU A 789 -17.37 -4.83 6.71
C LEU A 789 -17.88 -5.91 7.67
N ASP A 790 -17.08 -6.94 7.88
CA ASP A 790 -17.28 -7.95 8.90
C ASP A 790 -16.62 -7.47 10.23
N PRO A 791 -17.06 -7.94 11.41
CA PRO A 791 -16.53 -7.47 12.70
C PRO A 791 -15.06 -7.85 12.92
N ASP A 792 -14.43 -7.27 13.94
CA ASP A 792 -13.12 -7.72 14.41
C ASP A 792 -13.19 -9.16 14.94
N TYR A 793 -12.38 -10.05 14.38
CA TYR A 793 -12.25 -11.45 14.81
C TYR A 793 -10.93 -11.75 15.51
N GLU A 794 -9.99 -10.81 15.55
CA GLU A 794 -8.61 -11.03 16.03
C GLU A 794 -8.27 -9.96 17.07
N TYR A 795 -7.79 -10.39 18.24
CA TYR A 795 -7.49 -9.52 19.38
C TYR A 795 -6.20 -9.97 20.06
N ALA A 796 -5.50 -9.02 20.68
CA ALA A 796 -4.40 -9.29 21.60
C ALA A 796 -4.69 -8.62 22.95
N ILE A 797 -4.41 -9.30 24.06
CA ILE A 797 -4.55 -8.72 25.41
C ILE A 797 -3.15 -8.40 25.96
N VAL A 798 -2.77 -7.13 25.84
CA VAL A 798 -1.43 -6.61 26.22
C VAL A 798 -1.60 -5.71 27.44
N ASP A 799 -0.94 -6.07 28.54
CA ASP A 799 -0.92 -5.34 29.82
C ASP A 799 -2.32 -5.08 30.43
N GLY A 800 -3.32 -5.85 29.98
CA GLY A 800 -4.73 -5.77 30.37
C GLY A 800 -5.63 -5.13 29.32
N GLU A 801 -5.07 -4.33 28.41
CA GLU A 801 -5.81 -3.71 27.32
C GLU A 801 -6.15 -4.72 26.22
N ILE A 802 -7.34 -4.55 25.63
CA ILE A 802 -7.76 -5.30 24.45
C ILE A 802 -7.35 -4.48 23.22
N LYS A 803 -6.44 -5.03 22.40
CA LYS A 803 -5.97 -4.42 21.15
C LYS A 803 -6.49 -5.18 19.94
N ILE A 804 -6.66 -4.48 18.82
CA ILE A 804 -7.13 -4.96 17.52
C ILE A 804 -6.15 -4.54 16.39
N PRO A 805 -5.98 -5.35 15.33
CA PRO A 805 -5.05 -5.04 14.26
C PRO A 805 -5.70 -4.23 13.13
N ARG A 806 -4.92 -3.34 12.52
CA ARG A 806 -5.24 -2.68 11.24
C ARG A 806 -3.99 -2.69 10.37
N LEU A 807 -4.16 -3.03 9.09
CA LEU A 807 -3.14 -2.76 8.09
C LEU A 807 -3.08 -1.25 7.85
N GLN A 808 -1.87 -0.74 7.73
CA GLN A 808 -1.58 0.61 7.24
C GLN A 808 -0.68 0.48 6.01
N TRP A 809 -0.79 1.42 5.07
CA TRP A 809 -0.07 1.35 3.79
C TRP A 809 0.95 2.46 3.65
N THR A 810 2.01 2.17 2.90
CA THR A 810 3.13 3.07 2.62
C THR A 810 3.59 2.87 1.17
N THR A 811 4.58 3.65 0.75
CA THR A 811 5.19 3.59 -0.59
C THR A 811 6.69 3.30 -0.48
N ALA A 812 7.34 2.91 -1.58
CA ALA A 812 8.77 2.65 -1.55
C ALA A 812 9.53 3.95 -1.24
N GLU A 813 9.16 5.03 -1.93
CA GLU A 813 9.69 6.38 -1.74
C GLU A 813 9.55 6.88 -0.28
N ALA A 814 8.40 6.63 0.38
CA ALA A 814 8.20 7.01 1.79
C ALA A 814 9.04 6.16 2.77
N GLU A 815 9.21 4.86 2.53
CA GLU A 815 10.06 4.00 3.37
C GLU A 815 11.55 4.27 3.14
N TYR A 816 11.97 4.56 1.91
CA TYR A 816 13.33 5.03 1.61
C TYR A 816 13.64 6.37 2.30
N ALA A 817 12.67 7.29 2.36
CA ALA A 817 12.79 8.52 3.15
C ALA A 817 12.86 8.23 4.66
N ASN A 818 12.07 7.27 5.18
CA ASN A 818 12.16 6.85 6.60
C ASN A 818 13.53 6.27 6.95
N LEU A 819 14.10 5.46 6.05
CA LEU A 819 15.42 4.87 6.22
C LEU A 819 16.53 5.93 6.19
N ALA A 820 16.47 6.86 5.24
CA ALA A 820 17.45 7.94 5.10
C ALA A 820 17.38 8.99 6.23
N ALA A 821 16.23 9.12 6.92
CA ALA A 821 16.03 10.06 8.02
C ALA A 821 16.52 9.55 9.39
N ARG A 822 16.99 8.29 9.48
CA ARG A 822 17.51 7.74 10.74
C ARG A 822 18.89 8.35 11.04
N PRO A 823 19.13 8.88 12.25
CA PRO A 823 20.48 9.29 12.63
C PRO A 823 21.39 8.05 12.63
N ALA A 824 22.62 8.20 12.15
CA ALA A 824 23.64 7.17 12.33
C ALA A 824 23.94 7.05 13.82
N GLU A 825 23.47 5.98 14.45
CA GLU A 825 23.77 5.70 15.86
C GLU A 825 25.28 5.48 16.04
N ASN A 826 25.81 5.82 17.22
CA ASN A 826 27.25 5.75 17.52
C ASN A 826 27.72 4.31 17.78
N ASP A 827 27.46 3.40 16.82
CA ASP A 827 27.93 2.03 16.88
C ASP A 827 29.42 2.01 16.49
N SER A 828 30.29 1.92 17.49
CA SER A 828 31.75 1.95 17.32
C SER A 828 32.29 0.61 16.80
N GLY A 829 31.76 0.16 15.65
CA GLY A 829 31.88 -1.23 15.18
C GLY A 829 31.97 -1.42 13.66
N SER A 830 31.11 -0.78 12.84
CA SER A 830 31.20 -0.94 11.37
C SER A 830 30.54 0.17 10.54
N GLN A 831 31.28 0.53 9.48
CA GLN A 831 30.99 1.32 8.26
C GLN A 831 29.60 2.00 8.07
N ASN A 832 29.66 3.28 7.67
CA ASN A 832 28.53 4.05 7.15
C ASN A 832 27.74 3.29 6.06
N PHE A 833 26.46 3.00 6.31
CA PHE A 833 25.53 2.56 5.28
C PHE A 833 25.20 3.72 4.32
N SER A 834 25.92 3.78 3.20
CA SER A 834 25.57 4.63 2.06
C SER A 834 24.49 3.93 1.22
N PRO A 835 23.38 4.59 0.86
CA PRO A 835 22.25 3.92 0.19
C PRO A 835 22.61 3.52 -1.25
N MET A 836 22.69 2.21 -1.53
CA MET A 836 23.10 1.65 -2.83
C MET A 836 22.51 0.27 -3.15
N THR A 837 22.44 -0.20 -4.41
CA THR A 837 21.94 0.49 -5.65
C THR A 837 21.50 -0.56 -6.69
N ALA A 838 20.18 -0.78 -6.87
CA ALA A 838 19.50 -1.40 -8.04
C ALA A 838 19.95 -2.81 -8.52
N MET A 839 19.05 -3.60 -9.14
CA MET A 839 19.29 -4.50 -10.32
C MET A 839 18.13 -5.51 -10.57
N ASP A 840 18.27 -6.74 -11.18
CA ASP A 840 17.22 -7.77 -11.55
C ASP A 840 16.74 -7.75 -13.06
N PRO A 841 15.86 -8.63 -13.67
CA PRO A 841 15.46 -10.05 -13.50
C PRO A 841 15.47 -10.96 -14.79
N GLU A 842 15.23 -12.28 -14.62
CA GLU A 842 14.43 -13.23 -15.48
C GLU A 842 14.77 -13.46 -17.00
N SER A 843 14.25 -14.49 -17.72
CA SER A 843 13.02 -15.25 -17.50
C SER A 843 12.96 -16.76 -17.82
N VAL A 844 11.92 -17.40 -17.27
CA VAL A 844 11.17 -18.60 -17.72
C VAL A 844 11.88 -19.50 -18.75
N ARG A 845 12.22 -20.77 -18.48
CA ARG A 845 11.54 -21.77 -17.62
C ARG A 845 12.57 -22.65 -16.86
N TRP A 846 12.05 -23.65 -16.15
CA TRP A 846 12.75 -24.80 -15.53
C TRP A 846 13.29 -24.63 -14.09
N ARG A 847 13.64 -25.76 -13.43
CA ARG A 847 13.45 -25.92 -11.98
C ARG A 847 14.57 -25.40 -11.07
N THR A 848 14.54 -24.10 -10.76
CA THR A 848 14.94 -23.59 -9.42
C THR A 848 14.02 -22.49 -8.84
N GLY A 849 13.00 -22.06 -9.60
CA GLY A 849 12.04 -21.03 -9.19
C GLY A 849 12.44 -19.65 -9.69
N GLY A 850 11.54 -18.99 -10.44
CA GLY A 850 11.81 -17.71 -11.11
C GLY A 850 12.28 -16.63 -10.15
N LEU A 851 11.48 -16.37 -9.09
CA LEU A 851 11.82 -15.50 -7.96
C LEU A 851 13.23 -15.75 -7.39
N GLY A 852 13.70 -16.99 -7.33
CA GLY A 852 15.05 -17.30 -6.83
C GLY A 852 16.15 -16.90 -7.82
N ARG A 853 15.89 -17.01 -9.13
CA ARG A 853 16.83 -16.57 -10.19
C ARG A 853 16.87 -15.06 -10.31
N MET A 854 15.70 -14.43 -10.32
CA MET A 854 15.47 -13.00 -10.13
C MET A 854 16.34 -12.45 -8.97
N ILE A 855 16.01 -12.81 -7.73
CA ILE A 855 16.70 -12.30 -6.53
C ILE A 855 18.21 -12.56 -6.54
N SER A 856 18.67 -13.74 -6.96
CA SER A 856 20.12 -14.01 -6.98
C SER A 856 20.86 -13.25 -8.08
N THR A 857 20.21 -12.96 -9.21
CA THR A 857 20.76 -12.06 -10.24
C THR A 857 20.85 -10.64 -9.68
N TRP A 858 19.78 -10.12 -9.08
CA TRP A 858 19.79 -8.84 -8.35
C TRP A 858 20.91 -8.77 -7.31
N MET A 859 21.08 -9.80 -6.46
CA MET A 859 22.12 -9.82 -5.43
C MET A 859 23.53 -9.77 -6.03
N VAL A 860 23.83 -10.55 -7.07
CA VAL A 860 25.14 -10.51 -7.74
C VAL A 860 25.38 -9.15 -8.39
N GLU A 861 24.37 -8.60 -9.04
CA GLU A 861 24.42 -7.28 -9.64
C GLU A 861 24.57 -6.15 -8.58
N ASN A 862 24.16 -6.36 -7.32
CA ASN A 862 24.41 -5.49 -6.16
C ASN A 862 25.75 -5.77 -5.42
N GLY A 863 26.53 -6.76 -5.84
CA GLY A 863 27.86 -7.04 -5.27
C GLY A 863 27.99 -8.36 -4.49
N ALA A 864 26.98 -9.22 -4.43
CA ALA A 864 27.14 -10.56 -3.86
C ALA A 864 28.10 -11.40 -4.73
N ARG A 865 29.06 -12.09 -4.10
CA ARG A 865 30.10 -12.87 -4.81
C ARG A 865 30.19 -14.34 -4.43
N ASN A 866 29.39 -14.80 -3.47
CA ASN A 866 29.26 -16.21 -3.11
C ASN A 866 27.78 -16.51 -2.85
N ILE A 867 27.19 -17.48 -3.56
CA ILE A 867 25.78 -17.89 -3.40
C ILE A 867 25.67 -19.41 -3.39
N ILE A 868 25.03 -19.95 -2.34
CA ILE A 868 24.67 -21.38 -2.24
C ILE A 868 23.21 -21.54 -2.67
N PHE A 869 22.97 -22.33 -3.71
CA PHE A 869 21.61 -22.67 -4.15
C PHE A 869 21.18 -24.00 -3.53
N PHE A 870 20.45 -23.94 -2.43
CA PHE A 870 19.97 -25.12 -1.73
C PHE A 870 18.55 -25.52 -2.18
N SER A 871 18.42 -26.63 -2.92
CA SER A 871 17.11 -27.13 -3.39
C SER A 871 17.18 -28.56 -3.91
N ARG A 872 16.06 -29.29 -3.81
CA ARG A 872 15.85 -30.64 -4.39
C ARG A 872 16.10 -30.73 -5.90
N SER A 873 16.26 -29.60 -6.59
CA SER A 873 16.63 -29.52 -8.01
C SER A 873 17.83 -28.62 -8.32
N ALA A 874 18.54 -28.10 -7.31
CA ALA A 874 19.77 -27.33 -7.52
C ALA A 874 20.96 -28.25 -7.76
N LYS A 875 20.99 -28.82 -8.96
CA LYS A 875 22.12 -29.58 -9.52
C LYS A 875 22.62 -28.90 -10.79
N GLU A 876 23.82 -29.24 -11.23
CA GLU A 876 24.24 -28.99 -12.61
C GLU A 876 23.43 -29.86 -13.60
N GLY A 877 23.25 -29.34 -14.81
CA GLY A 877 22.40 -29.90 -15.87
C GLY A 877 21.82 -28.82 -16.79
N SER A 878 21.27 -29.23 -17.93
CA SER A 878 20.81 -28.32 -18.99
C SER A 878 19.74 -27.29 -18.59
N GLU A 879 18.99 -27.50 -17.50
CA GLU A 879 18.00 -26.55 -16.97
C GLU A 879 18.60 -25.44 -16.08
N THR A 880 19.83 -25.61 -15.61
CA THR A 880 20.40 -24.88 -14.45
C THR A 880 21.82 -24.39 -14.67
N THR A 881 22.68 -25.17 -15.32
CA THR A 881 24.06 -24.81 -15.65
C THR A 881 24.17 -23.46 -16.37
N PRO A 882 23.38 -23.14 -17.43
CA PRO A 882 23.47 -21.83 -18.09
C PRO A 882 23.15 -20.63 -17.17
N PHE A 883 22.39 -20.84 -16.10
CA PHE A 883 22.06 -19.80 -15.14
C PHE A 883 23.18 -19.62 -14.10
N PHE A 884 23.74 -20.73 -13.60
CA PHE A 884 24.89 -20.67 -12.72
C PHE A 884 26.11 -20.10 -13.45
N ASP A 885 26.28 -20.40 -14.74
CA ASP A 885 27.34 -19.86 -15.59
C ASP A 885 27.15 -18.37 -15.89
N ARG A 886 25.92 -17.88 -16.06
CA ARG A 886 25.63 -16.42 -16.09
C ARG A 886 26.13 -15.71 -14.83
N LEU A 887 25.84 -16.25 -13.65
CA LEU A 887 26.29 -15.65 -12.39
C LEU A 887 27.82 -15.79 -12.20
N ARG A 888 28.44 -16.88 -12.68
CA ARG A 888 29.90 -17.06 -12.70
C ARG A 888 30.59 -16.04 -13.63
N ALA A 889 30.01 -15.77 -14.80
CA ALA A 889 30.48 -14.73 -15.73
C ALA A 889 30.37 -13.32 -15.12
N GLN A 890 29.39 -13.08 -14.24
CA GLN A 890 29.27 -11.87 -13.41
C GLN A 890 30.20 -11.87 -12.16
N GLY A 891 31.09 -12.85 -12.02
CA GLY A 891 32.09 -12.93 -10.96
C GLY A 891 31.60 -13.53 -9.64
N CYS A 892 30.50 -14.29 -9.64
CA CYS A 892 29.98 -14.95 -8.44
C CYS A 892 30.37 -16.43 -8.35
N THR A 893 30.87 -16.86 -7.19
CA THR A 893 31.04 -18.27 -6.83
C THR A 893 29.67 -18.89 -6.57
N VAL A 894 29.26 -19.82 -7.44
CA VAL A 894 27.97 -20.50 -7.35
C VAL A 894 28.12 -21.95 -6.91
N THR A 895 27.58 -22.27 -5.73
CA THR A 895 27.60 -23.61 -5.12
C THR A 895 26.18 -24.22 -5.14
N PRO A 896 25.85 -25.09 -6.11
CA PRO A 896 24.56 -25.77 -6.15
C PRO A 896 24.53 -26.99 -5.21
N PHE A 897 23.57 -27.02 -4.28
CA PHE A 897 23.39 -28.12 -3.32
C PHE A 897 22.03 -28.81 -3.48
N VAL A 898 22.06 -30.12 -3.71
CA VAL A 898 20.87 -30.96 -3.81
C VAL A 898 20.48 -31.51 -2.44
N GLY A 899 19.38 -31.01 -1.87
CA GLY A 899 18.84 -31.51 -0.60
C GLY A 899 17.43 -30.98 -0.33
N SER A 900 16.83 -31.40 0.79
CA SER A 900 15.54 -30.87 1.27
C SER A 900 15.73 -30.09 2.56
N VAL A 901 15.23 -28.85 2.62
CA VAL A 901 15.25 -28.04 3.85
C VAL A 901 14.53 -28.68 5.03
N THR A 902 13.59 -29.60 4.76
CA THR A 902 12.91 -30.41 5.79
C THR A 902 13.82 -31.44 6.47
N ASN A 903 14.97 -31.75 5.88
CA ASN A 903 15.93 -32.74 6.36
C ASN A 903 17.13 -32.02 7.01
N GLN A 904 17.24 -32.08 8.34
CA GLN A 904 18.27 -31.33 9.08
C GLN A 904 19.72 -31.64 8.62
N PRO A 905 20.13 -32.91 8.44
CA PRO A 905 21.43 -33.25 7.84
C PRO A 905 21.74 -32.56 6.50
N ASP A 906 20.76 -32.42 5.59
CA ASP A 906 20.97 -31.73 4.30
C ASP A 906 21.26 -30.23 4.52
N VAL A 907 20.58 -29.61 5.49
CA VAL A 907 20.74 -28.19 5.84
C VAL A 907 22.11 -27.94 6.47
N GLU A 908 22.51 -28.78 7.43
CA GLU A 908 23.82 -28.67 8.08
C GLU A 908 24.97 -28.89 7.08
N GLU A 909 24.82 -29.83 6.15
CA GLU A 909 25.83 -30.12 5.14
C GLU A 909 25.93 -29.02 4.07
N ALA A 910 24.79 -28.44 3.66
CA ALA A 910 24.78 -27.26 2.79
C ALA A 910 25.48 -26.04 3.44
N ILE A 911 25.37 -25.88 4.76
CA ILE A 911 26.04 -24.82 5.52
C ILE A 911 27.55 -25.10 5.68
N LYS A 912 27.96 -26.37 5.90
CA LYS A 912 29.38 -26.77 5.94
C LYS A 912 30.12 -26.55 4.62
N GLN A 913 29.40 -26.54 3.49
CA GLN A 913 29.97 -26.30 2.16
C GLN A 913 30.11 -24.79 1.81
N ALA A 914 29.86 -23.89 2.76
CA ALA A 914 30.12 -22.46 2.58
C ALA A 914 31.63 -22.16 2.52
N THR A 915 32.09 -21.62 1.38
CA THR A 915 33.48 -21.20 1.15
C THR A 915 33.85 -19.87 1.81
N ALA A 916 32.86 -19.17 2.37
CA ALA A 916 32.98 -17.88 3.06
C ALA A 916 31.95 -17.83 4.20
N PRO A 917 32.10 -16.91 5.19
CA PRO A 917 31.10 -16.71 6.22
C PRO A 917 29.71 -16.43 5.63
N ILE A 918 28.67 -17.06 6.20
CA ILE A 918 27.29 -16.86 5.76
C ILE A 918 26.79 -15.53 6.33
N ALA A 919 26.66 -14.50 5.50
CA ALA A 919 26.13 -13.20 5.89
C ALA A 919 24.58 -13.16 5.97
N GLY A 920 23.88 -14.13 5.39
CA GLY A 920 22.42 -14.16 5.47
C GLY A 920 21.75 -15.35 4.81
N VAL A 921 20.44 -15.49 5.07
CA VAL A 921 19.60 -16.59 4.59
C VAL A 921 18.35 -16.01 3.91
N ILE A 922 17.93 -16.59 2.78
CA ILE A 922 16.63 -16.31 2.14
C ILE A 922 15.85 -17.63 2.00
N GLN A 923 14.85 -17.81 2.86
CA GLN A 923 14.00 -19.00 2.90
C GLN A 923 12.80 -18.83 1.96
N MET A 924 12.92 -19.42 0.78
CA MET A 924 11.94 -19.36 -0.31
C MET A 924 11.19 -20.68 -0.55
N SER A 925 11.40 -21.69 0.27
CA SER A 925 10.83 -23.02 0.02
C SER A 925 9.32 -23.05 0.23
N ALA A 926 8.59 -23.60 -0.74
CA ALA A 926 7.15 -23.76 -0.70
C ALA A 926 6.71 -24.95 -1.55
N VAL A 927 5.62 -25.60 -1.16
CA VAL A 927 4.85 -26.53 -2.00
C VAL A 927 3.38 -26.22 -1.75
N MET A 928 2.59 -26.08 -2.82
CA MET A 928 1.15 -25.82 -2.72
C MET A 928 0.34 -27.12 -2.85
N ARG A 929 -0.76 -27.17 -2.09
CA ARG A 929 -1.72 -28.28 -1.98
C ARG A 929 -3.09 -27.68 -1.65
N ASP A 930 -3.64 -27.03 -2.66
CA ASP A 930 -4.83 -26.20 -2.54
C ASP A 930 -6.08 -27.10 -2.60
N ASN A 931 -6.77 -27.25 -1.46
CA ASN A 931 -7.92 -28.11 -1.28
C ASN A 931 -8.80 -27.55 -0.13
N LEU A 932 -10.11 -27.78 -0.16
CA LEU A 932 -11.04 -27.29 0.87
C LEU A 932 -10.74 -27.95 2.22
N MET A 933 -10.92 -27.25 3.35
CA MET A 933 -10.61 -27.84 4.67
C MET A 933 -11.48 -29.07 5.02
N SER A 934 -12.61 -29.27 4.34
CA SER A 934 -13.46 -30.47 4.45
C SER A 934 -13.06 -31.63 3.53
N GLN A 935 -12.05 -31.44 2.68
CA GLN A 935 -11.59 -32.40 1.66
C GLN A 935 -10.06 -32.60 1.66
N MET A 936 -9.31 -31.71 2.32
CA MET A 936 -7.86 -31.75 2.46
C MET A 936 -7.42 -32.96 3.29
N THR A 937 -6.50 -33.76 2.74
CA THR A 937 -5.88 -34.90 3.39
C THR A 937 -4.72 -34.47 4.30
N PHE A 938 -4.30 -35.36 5.22
CA PHE A 938 -3.15 -35.09 6.09
C PHE A 938 -1.81 -35.02 5.32
N ASP A 939 -1.67 -35.77 4.22
CA ASP A 939 -0.52 -35.64 3.31
C ASP A 939 -0.47 -34.25 2.65
N GLU A 940 -1.62 -33.74 2.18
CA GLU A 940 -1.73 -32.40 1.60
C GLU A 940 -1.43 -31.29 2.63
N TRP A 941 -1.83 -31.50 3.89
CA TRP A 941 -1.46 -30.62 5.00
C TRP A 941 0.06 -30.63 5.23
N GLN A 942 0.65 -31.79 5.52
CA GLN A 942 2.07 -31.92 5.85
C GLN A 942 2.98 -31.51 4.69
N THR A 943 2.67 -31.92 3.45
CA THR A 943 3.43 -31.54 2.24
C THR A 943 3.53 -30.02 2.05
N CYS A 944 2.50 -29.28 2.46
CA CYS A 944 2.45 -27.81 2.36
C CYS A 944 3.17 -27.12 3.53
N VAL A 945 2.95 -27.62 4.76
CA VAL A 945 3.44 -27.04 6.00
C VAL A 945 4.95 -27.25 6.20
N GLN A 946 5.44 -28.48 6.00
CA GLN A 946 6.81 -28.90 6.38
C GLN A 946 7.94 -28.03 5.79
N PRO A 947 7.95 -27.63 4.50
CA PRO A 947 9.02 -26.82 3.93
C PRO A 947 9.16 -25.44 4.59
N LYS A 948 8.02 -24.80 4.89
CA LYS A 948 7.98 -23.47 5.52
C LYS A 948 8.21 -23.53 7.02
N VAL A 949 7.61 -24.49 7.72
CA VAL A 949 7.70 -24.57 9.19
C VAL A 949 8.99 -25.26 9.63
N GLN A 950 9.09 -26.59 9.42
CA GLN A 950 10.27 -27.35 9.85
C GLN A 950 11.54 -26.92 9.11
N GLY A 951 11.44 -26.55 7.84
CA GLY A 951 12.59 -26.02 7.09
C GLY A 951 13.18 -24.73 7.68
N THR A 952 12.33 -23.86 8.23
CA THR A 952 12.77 -22.62 8.89
C THR A 952 13.38 -22.88 10.26
N TRP A 953 12.84 -23.85 11.03
CA TRP A 953 13.49 -24.33 12.25
C TRP A 953 14.87 -24.93 11.99
N ASN A 954 15.01 -25.80 10.99
CA ASN A 954 16.29 -26.40 10.59
C ASN A 954 17.32 -25.32 10.20
N LEU A 955 16.92 -24.35 9.36
CA LEU A 955 17.77 -23.23 8.95
C LEU A 955 18.18 -22.34 10.13
N HIS A 956 17.26 -22.06 11.06
CA HIS A 956 17.56 -21.27 12.25
C HIS A 956 18.58 -21.98 13.16
N HIS A 957 18.34 -23.24 13.53
CA HIS A 957 19.26 -23.99 14.40
C HIS A 957 20.65 -24.14 13.78
N ALA A 958 20.75 -24.43 12.49
CA ALA A 958 22.03 -24.56 11.79
C ALA A 958 22.75 -23.21 11.53
N THR A 959 22.09 -22.07 11.78
CA THR A 959 22.69 -20.72 11.67
C THR A 959 22.78 -19.97 13.00
N LEU A 960 22.47 -20.59 14.14
CA LEU A 960 22.56 -19.96 15.47
C LEU A 960 23.96 -19.45 15.84
N SER A 961 25.01 -20.02 15.25
CA SER A 961 26.42 -19.62 15.46
C SER A 961 26.97 -18.72 14.36
N ALA A 962 26.15 -18.26 13.42
CA ALA A 962 26.54 -17.36 12.34
C ALA A 962 26.11 -15.93 12.66
N ASP A 963 27.04 -14.98 12.52
CA ASP A 963 26.76 -13.55 12.62
C ASP A 963 26.11 -13.08 11.29
N LEU A 964 24.78 -13.15 11.24
CA LEU A 964 24.01 -12.79 10.05
C LEU A 964 23.71 -11.29 10.03
N ASP A 965 23.71 -10.69 8.84
CA ASP A 965 23.08 -9.39 8.60
C ASP A 965 21.55 -9.51 8.44
N PHE A 966 21.08 -10.61 7.81
CA PHE A 966 19.66 -10.82 7.52
C PHE A 966 19.22 -12.30 7.55
N PHE A 967 17.95 -12.52 7.88
CA PHE A 967 17.29 -13.84 7.77
C PHE A 967 15.88 -13.62 7.20
N LEU A 968 15.78 -13.66 5.87
CA LEU A 968 14.59 -13.26 5.13
C LEU A 968 13.67 -14.45 4.83
N LEU A 969 12.40 -14.33 5.18
CA LEU A 969 11.36 -15.32 4.95
C LEU A 969 10.40 -14.87 3.84
N PHE A 970 10.08 -15.78 2.92
CA PHE A 970 9.03 -15.54 1.92
C PHE A 970 7.71 -16.12 2.43
N SER A 971 6.85 -15.28 3.00
CA SER A 971 5.47 -15.59 3.39
C SER A 971 4.51 -15.24 2.23
N SER A 972 3.23 -14.95 2.51
CA SER A 972 2.29 -14.55 1.47
C SER A 972 1.07 -13.86 2.05
N ILE A 973 0.52 -12.87 1.34
CA ILE A 973 -0.68 -12.12 1.77
C ILE A 973 -1.85 -13.05 2.16
N CYS A 974 -1.94 -14.26 1.61
CA CYS A 974 -2.96 -15.24 1.98
C CYS A 974 -2.87 -15.69 3.45
N GLY A 975 -1.70 -15.67 4.09
CA GLY A 975 -1.53 -15.86 5.54
C GLY A 975 -2.16 -14.73 6.36
N ILE A 976 -2.06 -13.48 5.87
CA ILE A 976 -2.73 -12.31 6.47
C ILE A 976 -4.24 -12.32 6.16
N THR A 977 -4.63 -12.43 4.89
CA THR A 977 -6.01 -12.21 4.40
C THR A 977 -6.93 -13.43 4.57
N GLY A 978 -6.36 -14.63 4.68
CA GLY A 978 -7.03 -15.87 4.33
C GLY A 978 -7.20 -16.02 2.81
N GLN A 979 -7.29 -17.27 2.34
CA GLN A 979 -7.66 -17.62 0.97
C GLN A 979 -8.40 -18.96 0.96
N TRP A 980 -9.45 -19.08 0.15
CA TRP A 980 -10.30 -20.26 0.09
C TRP A 980 -9.52 -21.46 -0.47
N GLY A 981 -9.54 -22.60 0.22
CA GLY A 981 -8.81 -23.80 -0.17
C GLY A 981 -7.31 -23.80 0.16
N GLN A 982 -6.82 -22.87 0.99
CA GLN A 982 -5.38 -22.73 1.32
C GLN A 982 -5.10 -22.77 2.83
N GLY A 983 -5.91 -23.47 3.62
CA GLY A 983 -5.79 -23.46 5.10
C GLY A 983 -4.43 -23.95 5.63
N ASN A 984 -3.85 -24.97 4.98
CA ASN A 984 -2.48 -25.46 5.22
C ASN A 984 -1.41 -24.39 4.91
N TYR A 985 -1.49 -23.75 3.74
CA TYR A 985 -0.56 -22.72 3.29
C TYR A 985 -0.63 -21.47 4.17
N ASN A 986 -1.83 -21.05 4.54
CA ASN A 986 -2.06 -19.87 5.36
C ASN A 986 -1.58 -20.10 6.80
N ALA A 987 -1.79 -21.29 7.37
CA ALA A 987 -1.19 -21.68 8.65
C ALA A 987 0.36 -21.66 8.60
N ALA A 988 0.94 -22.22 7.54
CA ALA A 988 2.39 -22.24 7.34
C ALA A 988 3.00 -20.85 7.09
N ASN A 989 2.23 -19.90 6.53
CA ASN A 989 2.63 -18.50 6.39
C ASN A 989 2.57 -17.78 7.73
N SER A 990 1.48 -17.86 8.50
CA SER A 990 1.37 -17.21 9.81
C SER A 990 2.43 -17.70 10.83
N PHE A 991 2.97 -18.91 10.66
CA PHE A 991 4.18 -19.35 11.35
C PHE A 991 5.39 -18.45 11.02
N LEU A 992 5.69 -18.20 9.74
CA LEU A 992 6.81 -17.35 9.30
C LEU A 992 6.66 -15.93 9.84
N ASP A 993 5.44 -15.39 9.80
CA ASP A 993 5.09 -14.05 10.32
C ASP A 993 5.49 -13.91 11.81
N ALA A 994 5.11 -14.89 12.63
CA ALA A 994 5.45 -14.95 14.05
C ALA A 994 6.93 -15.31 14.30
N PHE A 995 7.56 -16.07 13.40
CA PHE A 995 8.95 -16.49 13.52
C PHE A 995 9.94 -15.31 13.50
N VAL A 996 9.60 -14.23 12.77
CA VAL A 996 10.36 -12.98 12.80
C VAL A 996 10.34 -12.36 14.19
N ASN A 997 9.16 -12.19 14.79
CA ASN A 997 9.00 -11.69 16.17
C ASN A 997 9.79 -12.56 17.17
N TYR A 998 9.77 -13.88 17.01
CA TYR A 998 10.49 -14.83 17.86
C TYR A 998 12.03 -14.73 17.75
N ARG A 999 12.58 -14.48 16.54
CA ARG A 999 14.02 -14.21 16.36
C ARG A 999 14.40 -12.83 16.90
N HIS A 1000 13.56 -11.82 16.69
CA HIS A 1000 13.74 -10.48 17.24
C HIS A 1000 13.75 -10.48 18.77
N GLY A 1001 12.91 -11.30 19.41
CA GLY A 1001 12.93 -11.56 20.86
C GLY A 1001 14.21 -12.23 21.39
N GLN A 1002 15.11 -12.66 20.51
CA GLN A 1002 16.45 -13.17 20.81
C GLN A 1002 17.57 -12.22 20.35
N ASN A 1003 17.22 -10.99 19.92
CA ASN A 1003 18.08 -10.03 19.22
C ASN A 1003 18.72 -10.55 17.91
N LEU A 1004 18.20 -11.64 17.34
CA LEU A 1004 18.65 -12.18 16.06
C LEU A 1004 17.95 -11.47 14.90
N PRO A 1005 18.63 -11.21 13.77
CA PRO A 1005 17.98 -10.63 12.60
C PRO A 1005 16.95 -11.60 12.04
N ALA A 1006 15.84 -11.05 11.56
CA ALA A 1006 14.82 -11.70 10.76
C ALA A 1006 13.94 -10.66 10.06
N SER A 1007 13.42 -10.99 8.89
CA SER A 1007 12.34 -10.22 8.23
C SER A 1007 11.52 -11.14 7.35
N VAL A 1008 10.30 -10.72 7.00
CA VAL A 1008 9.36 -11.50 6.20
C VAL A 1008 8.63 -10.61 5.23
N ILE A 1009 8.50 -11.08 3.98
CA ILE A 1009 7.65 -10.43 2.97
C ILE A 1009 6.42 -11.31 2.76
N ASP A 1010 5.25 -10.75 3.03
CA ASP A 1010 3.96 -11.31 2.70
C ASP A 1010 3.63 -10.95 1.25
N ILE A 1011 4.12 -11.77 0.32
CA ILE A 1011 4.04 -11.51 -1.12
C ILE A 1011 2.64 -11.81 -1.68
N GLY A 1012 2.13 -10.88 -2.48
CA GLY A 1012 0.90 -11.01 -3.26
C GLY A 1012 1.07 -11.82 -4.56
N PHE A 1013 0.23 -11.55 -5.54
CA PHE A 1013 0.29 -12.23 -6.83
C PHE A 1013 1.30 -11.55 -7.77
N MET A 1014 2.38 -12.23 -8.11
CA MET A 1014 3.34 -11.77 -9.12
C MET A 1014 2.73 -11.91 -10.54
N GLY A 1015 2.93 -10.92 -11.40
CA GLY A 1015 2.34 -10.80 -12.74
C GLY A 1015 3.03 -11.66 -13.79
N SER A 1016 4.33 -11.42 -14.01
CA SER A 1016 5.13 -12.07 -15.05
C SER A 1016 5.84 -13.35 -14.58
N ILE A 1017 5.98 -13.53 -13.26
CA ILE A 1017 6.85 -14.56 -12.65
C ILE A 1017 6.21 -15.34 -11.49
N GLY A 1018 6.89 -16.38 -10.99
CA GLY A 1018 6.49 -17.11 -9.78
C GLY A 1018 5.55 -18.30 -10.01
N MET A 1019 4.57 -18.49 -9.11
CA MET A 1019 3.72 -19.69 -9.08
C MET A 1019 2.38 -19.56 -9.81
N ALA A 1020 1.69 -18.42 -9.68
CA ALA A 1020 0.33 -18.22 -10.25
C ALA A 1020 0.31 -18.23 -11.78
N VAL A 1021 1.35 -17.67 -12.41
CA VAL A 1021 1.55 -17.56 -13.87
C VAL A 1021 1.47 -18.93 -14.59
N LYS A 1022 1.77 -20.01 -13.89
CA LYS A 1022 1.68 -21.39 -14.41
C LYS A 1022 0.25 -21.82 -14.77
N SER A 1023 -0.78 -21.07 -14.35
CA SER A 1023 -2.17 -21.28 -14.73
C SER A 1023 -2.79 -19.99 -15.27
N GLY A 1024 -2.76 -19.81 -16.60
CA GLY A 1024 -3.38 -18.66 -17.26
C GLY A 1024 -4.88 -18.51 -16.97
N ALA A 1025 -5.57 -19.61 -16.65
CA ALA A 1025 -6.97 -19.58 -16.20
C ALA A 1025 -7.11 -18.96 -14.79
N LEU A 1026 -6.22 -19.31 -13.85
CA LEU A 1026 -6.16 -18.70 -12.52
C LEU A 1026 -5.82 -17.21 -12.62
N MET A 1027 -4.82 -16.85 -13.43
CA MET A 1027 -4.44 -15.45 -13.70
C MET A 1027 -5.62 -14.61 -14.20
N LYS A 1028 -6.35 -15.12 -15.22
CA LYS A 1028 -7.54 -14.43 -15.76
C LYS A 1028 -8.66 -14.29 -14.70
N ASN A 1029 -8.89 -15.31 -13.89
CA ASN A 1029 -9.90 -15.26 -12.81
C ASN A 1029 -9.52 -14.27 -11.68
N LEU A 1030 -8.24 -14.19 -11.32
CA LEU A 1030 -7.72 -13.23 -10.34
C LEU A 1030 -7.74 -11.79 -10.87
N LYS A 1031 -7.23 -11.52 -12.09
CA LYS A 1031 -7.33 -10.20 -12.76
C LYS A 1031 -8.81 -9.76 -12.84
N ARG A 1032 -9.74 -10.65 -13.23
CA ARG A 1032 -11.20 -10.37 -13.26
C ARG A 1032 -11.80 -10.07 -11.89
N SER A 1033 -11.34 -10.74 -10.83
CA SER A 1033 -11.81 -10.56 -9.44
C SER A 1033 -11.31 -9.28 -8.78
N GLY A 1034 -10.35 -8.58 -9.41
CA GLY A 1034 -9.84 -7.30 -8.97
C GLY A 1034 -8.53 -7.36 -8.17
N TYR A 1035 -7.88 -8.52 -8.05
CA TYR A 1035 -6.56 -8.60 -7.41
C TYR A 1035 -5.53 -7.76 -8.15
N TYR A 1036 -4.68 -7.05 -7.41
CA TYR A 1036 -3.50 -6.40 -7.97
C TYR A 1036 -2.41 -7.43 -8.30
N PHE A 1037 -1.59 -7.12 -9.30
CA PHE A 1037 -0.48 -7.96 -9.73
C PHE A 1037 0.83 -7.18 -9.61
N LEU A 1038 1.80 -7.80 -8.94
CA LEU A 1038 3.10 -7.25 -8.66
C LEU A 1038 4.04 -7.48 -9.85
N ASN A 1039 4.73 -6.42 -10.27
CA ASN A 1039 5.91 -6.56 -11.11
C ASN A 1039 7.15 -6.81 -10.24
N GLU A 1040 8.27 -7.05 -10.92
CA GLU A 1040 9.52 -7.52 -10.33
C GLU A 1040 10.20 -6.40 -9.51
N ARG A 1041 10.10 -5.14 -9.98
CA ARG A 1041 10.56 -3.95 -9.24
C ARG A 1041 9.90 -3.84 -7.86
N HIS A 1042 8.58 -4.04 -7.75
CA HIS A 1042 7.89 -3.97 -6.46
C HIS A 1042 8.45 -4.97 -5.43
N LEU A 1043 8.93 -6.14 -5.89
CA LEU A 1043 9.56 -7.12 -5.01
C LEU A 1043 11.01 -6.73 -4.70
N ILE A 1044 11.77 -6.15 -5.62
CA ILE A 1044 13.10 -5.57 -5.33
C ILE A 1044 13.02 -4.42 -4.32
N ASP A 1045 12.02 -3.56 -4.42
CA ASP A 1045 11.78 -2.51 -3.44
C ASP A 1045 11.44 -3.12 -2.06
N ALA A 1046 10.60 -4.16 -2.03
CA ALA A 1046 10.26 -4.88 -0.79
C ALA A 1046 11.47 -5.61 -0.16
N LEU A 1047 12.32 -6.25 -0.96
CA LEU A 1047 13.58 -6.84 -0.50
C LEU A 1047 14.45 -5.78 0.20
N THR A 1048 14.65 -4.63 -0.46
CA THR A 1048 15.50 -3.54 0.04
C THR A 1048 14.99 -3.03 1.40
N ILE A 1049 13.68 -2.80 1.53
CA ILE A 1049 13.04 -2.42 2.80
C ILE A 1049 13.20 -3.54 3.86
N SER A 1050 12.95 -4.81 3.49
CA SER A 1050 13.04 -5.95 4.42
C SER A 1050 14.46 -6.27 4.89
N PHE A 1051 15.51 -6.00 4.10
CA PHE A 1051 16.89 -6.10 4.57
C PHE A 1051 17.21 -4.98 5.57
N ALA A 1052 16.86 -3.74 5.23
CA ALA A 1052 17.02 -2.58 6.11
C ALA A 1052 16.15 -2.61 7.39
N HIS A 1053 15.22 -3.58 7.48
CA HIS A 1053 14.41 -3.88 8.67
C HIS A 1053 14.65 -5.29 9.21
N SER A 1054 15.73 -5.99 8.84
CA SER A 1054 15.99 -7.35 9.34
C SER A 1054 16.45 -7.36 10.81
N ARG A 1055 17.15 -6.33 11.30
CA ARG A 1055 17.48 -6.19 12.74
C ARG A 1055 16.26 -5.70 13.55
N PRO A 1056 16.16 -6.04 14.84
CA PRO A 1056 15.02 -5.67 15.70
C PRO A 1056 14.83 -4.16 15.84
N GLY A 1057 13.57 -3.73 15.72
CA GLY A 1057 13.14 -2.34 15.89
C GLY A 1057 12.42 -2.08 17.21
N GLY A 1058 12.37 -0.80 17.62
CA GLY A 1058 11.80 -0.40 18.92
C GLY A 1058 10.27 -0.46 19.03
N ASP A 1059 9.53 -0.40 17.91
CA ASP A 1059 8.07 -0.52 17.91
C ASP A 1059 7.64 -1.99 17.76
N GLN A 1060 7.06 -2.53 18.84
CA GLN A 1060 6.53 -3.89 18.91
C GLN A 1060 5.04 -3.99 18.57
N LEU A 1061 4.31 -2.87 18.50
CA LEU A 1061 2.90 -2.83 18.08
C LEU A 1061 2.78 -2.72 16.55
N MET A 1062 3.78 -2.11 15.89
CA MET A 1062 3.87 -2.00 14.43
C MET A 1062 5.18 -2.65 13.92
N HIS A 1063 5.16 -3.97 13.76
CA HIS A 1063 6.36 -4.75 13.43
C HIS A 1063 6.82 -4.57 11.97
N ARG A 1064 7.57 -3.50 11.67
CA ARG A 1064 8.01 -3.14 10.30
C ARG A 1064 8.81 -4.21 9.55
N SER A 1065 9.31 -5.25 10.23
CA SER A 1065 9.96 -6.40 9.58
C SER A 1065 8.98 -7.44 9.02
N GLN A 1066 7.66 -7.30 9.23
CA GLN A 1066 6.61 -8.01 8.49
C GLN A 1066 6.01 -7.08 7.43
N LEU A 1067 6.41 -7.28 6.17
CA LEU A 1067 6.07 -6.41 5.05
C LEU A 1067 5.02 -7.06 4.12
N GLY A 1068 3.78 -6.61 4.21
CA GLY A 1068 2.70 -6.97 3.29
C GLY A 1068 2.84 -6.29 1.93
N LEU A 1069 3.06 -7.05 0.87
CA LEU A 1069 3.30 -6.55 -0.48
C LEU A 1069 2.11 -6.87 -1.41
N GLY A 1070 1.45 -5.84 -1.92
CA GLY A 1070 0.40 -5.97 -2.94
C GLY A 1070 -1.01 -6.23 -2.41
N ILE A 1071 -1.29 -5.92 -1.12
CA ILE A 1071 -2.65 -5.96 -0.55
C ILE A 1071 -3.44 -4.73 -1.05
N ARG A 1072 -3.76 -4.72 -2.34
CA ARG A 1072 -4.53 -3.68 -3.04
C ARG A 1072 -5.38 -4.31 -4.15
N SER A 1073 -6.42 -3.58 -4.57
CA SER A 1073 -7.34 -3.97 -5.63
C SER A 1073 -7.20 -3.03 -6.83
N ARG A 1074 -7.32 -3.57 -8.05
CA ARG A 1074 -7.48 -2.78 -9.28
C ARG A 1074 -8.86 -2.12 -9.38
N LYS A 1075 -9.85 -2.63 -8.64
CA LYS A 1075 -11.25 -2.18 -8.65
C LYS A 1075 -11.62 -1.48 -7.34
N PRO A 1076 -12.55 -0.50 -7.33
CA PRO A 1076 -13.03 0.10 -6.09
C PRO A 1076 -13.65 -0.97 -5.18
N MET A 1077 -13.39 -0.91 -3.87
CA MET A 1077 -13.89 -1.90 -2.90
C MET A 1077 -15.42 -2.05 -2.97
N ALA A 1078 -16.14 -0.94 -3.15
CA ALA A 1078 -17.59 -0.91 -3.28
C ALA A 1078 -18.12 -1.64 -4.53
N ALA A 1079 -17.33 -1.80 -5.59
CA ALA A 1079 -17.79 -2.37 -6.85
C ALA A 1079 -18.31 -3.81 -6.70
N PRO A 1080 -19.52 -4.17 -7.19
CA PRO A 1080 -20.05 -5.54 -7.11
C PRO A 1080 -19.18 -6.60 -7.79
N THR A 1081 -18.30 -6.19 -8.72
CA THR A 1081 -17.38 -7.10 -9.43
C THR A 1081 -16.03 -7.28 -8.71
N CYS A 1082 -15.74 -6.50 -7.66
CA CYS A 1082 -14.57 -6.72 -6.80
C CYS A 1082 -14.83 -7.87 -5.82
N ARG A 1083 -13.96 -8.89 -5.84
CA ARG A 1083 -14.06 -10.18 -5.12
C ARG A 1083 -12.73 -10.60 -4.48
N VAL A 1084 -11.90 -9.65 -4.07
CA VAL A 1084 -10.69 -9.95 -3.27
C VAL A 1084 -11.10 -10.48 -1.88
N ALA A 1085 -10.33 -11.41 -1.32
CA ALA A 1085 -10.68 -12.11 -0.07
C ALA A 1085 -10.92 -11.14 1.10
N TRP A 1086 -10.06 -10.13 1.26
CA TRP A 1086 -10.10 -9.15 2.35
C TRP A 1086 -11.13 -8.03 2.17
N LYS A 1087 -11.99 -8.07 1.15
CA LYS A 1087 -12.92 -6.96 0.79
C LYS A 1087 -13.77 -6.45 1.96
N LYS A 1088 -14.12 -7.34 2.90
CA LYS A 1088 -14.89 -7.03 4.10
C LYS A 1088 -14.08 -6.99 5.38
N ASP A 1089 -12.80 -7.32 5.33
CA ASP A 1089 -11.98 -7.51 6.52
C ASP A 1089 -11.80 -6.17 7.24
N SER A 1090 -12.19 -6.11 8.52
CA SER A 1090 -12.06 -4.93 9.37
C SER A 1090 -10.60 -4.48 9.50
N ARG A 1091 -9.65 -5.42 9.44
CA ARG A 1091 -8.20 -5.14 9.46
C ARG A 1091 -7.75 -4.40 8.21
N MET A 1092 -8.44 -4.55 7.08
CA MET A 1092 -8.13 -3.90 5.80
C MET A 1092 -9.05 -2.72 5.47
N ALA A 1093 -9.88 -2.26 6.41
CA ALA A 1093 -10.93 -1.26 6.17
C ALA A 1093 -10.43 0.05 5.53
N ILE A 1094 -9.19 0.49 5.83
CA ILE A 1094 -8.59 1.72 5.29
C ILE A 1094 -8.43 1.65 3.75
N SER A 1095 -8.22 0.47 3.17
CA SER A 1095 -8.09 0.32 1.70
C SER A 1095 -9.39 0.58 0.93
N HIS A 1096 -10.52 0.82 1.62
CA HIS A 1096 -11.77 1.28 0.99
C HIS A 1096 -11.69 2.74 0.52
N HIS A 1097 -10.72 3.52 1.02
CA HIS A 1097 -10.50 4.92 0.64
C HIS A 1097 -9.53 5.09 -0.54
N PHE A 1098 -8.93 4.00 -1.02
CA PHE A 1098 -7.98 4.06 -2.11
C PHE A 1098 -8.69 4.16 -3.46
N GLU A 1099 -8.23 5.08 -4.29
CA GLU A 1099 -8.67 5.18 -5.68
C GLU A 1099 -8.31 3.90 -6.47
N PRO A 1100 -9.17 3.50 -7.44
CA PRO A 1100 -8.92 2.34 -8.30
C PRO A 1100 -7.68 2.53 -9.18
N ILE A 1101 -6.95 1.46 -9.46
CA ILE A 1101 -5.80 1.49 -10.38
C ILE A 1101 -6.27 1.08 -11.78
N GLY A 1102 -6.21 2.03 -12.72
CA GLY A 1102 -6.69 1.89 -14.10
C GLY A 1102 -8.21 2.04 -14.19
N GLY A 1103 -8.72 3.26 -14.00
CA GLY A 1103 -10.13 3.54 -13.70
C GLY A 1103 -10.75 4.77 -14.37
N SER A 1104 -10.19 5.26 -15.48
CA SER A 1104 -10.90 6.16 -16.39
C SER A 1104 -11.87 5.35 -17.27
N GLU A 1105 -13.06 5.06 -16.74
CA GLU A 1105 -14.16 4.52 -17.56
C GLU A 1105 -14.70 5.63 -18.49
N HIS A 1106 -14.35 5.52 -19.78
CA HIS A 1106 -15.02 6.14 -20.92
C HIS A 1106 -15.45 5.01 -21.87
#